data_AF-A0A918C8G6-F1
#
_entry.id   AF-A0A918C8G6-F1
#
_cell.length_a   1.000
_cell.length_b   1.000
_cell.length_c   1.000
_cell.angle_alpha   90.00
_cell.angle_beta   90.00
_cell.angle_gamma   90.00
#
_symmetry.space_group_name_H-M   'P 1'
#
loop_
_entity.id
_entity.type
_entity.pdbx_description
1 polymer ?
#
loop_
_entity_poly.entity_id
_entity_poly.type
_entity_poly.pdbx_seq_one_letter_code
_entity_poly.pdbx_strand_id
1 'polypeptide(L)'
;MVQHGVVRHGGVRHGGDRESGESDAATTAREGGVGWARLALLALLGSILVPLVAAGLRSVLWVLVGVAGLALAAVGVWWALAHAGVLRVLGAVLSVAAPVTALALYAASGMLGPALLSLALWALAVTAARTALTPGRTASGPAVVAVPRAPWVLMNPRSGGGKVGRFHLVEKARSAGCRVVLLDTGQDVAALARQAVAEGADLLAVAGGDGTQALVAEVASRHDLPFVVIPAGTRNHFALDLGLDRDDPAAALHALTDGVELRVDLGYAADRVFVNNASFGTYASVVTDPAYRDAKTRTTLRTLPALLTGEDASGLRARADGRDVDGLQALLVSNNPYGRAVDATRPGRRQRLDSGRLGVVCVRIGNTVEAARVVRGPRSGSLVRMNAGEVVVEAGADTLPVGIDGEHVVLPSPVVCRSAPGALRVRVPRRRTGTPLRGGAAADWPRVTRLSLGRLFPGRAREGTASREEDGRPVTPGGTHAAGAEGAMSGEDGAEHGEPSSPPSAGPSPRGSTRRRPHHLSLPGCWGALFLACLSFTPSLLPRGGLLQGLICGISAAIGYGLGVVAAYVWRAFADREARNASRRAWHILLIGATVLAGVSFGLGQYWQHEIRALMGVTDYSVLTTVACPFVAALVFSLLLLGGRGIRRLYRWTARLLGRWIGRRAARVVGWLTVVAVAWSAFTGLLLGSFVNAANEAFSLRDTQTPEGVHQPTSALRSGGPGSLVPWDSLGREGRAFTGSGPSARDIGAFTHRAAQEPVRAYAGLTTSDDAESRAARAVADLERAGGFERENLLVMTTTGSGWVDPAAVDSFEYLGNGDSATVAMQYSYLPSWLSYLVDQSKARQAGRELFDAVYDTWSKLPQDRRPRLFVAGESLGSFGGETAFSGEYDLRNRTAGTLFAGPPNFNTLFREFSDGRDAGSPEIRPVYKEGRTVRFTDDPATRMPPADQPWDGTRVLYLMHPSDPIVWWSPRLALSEPEWISERPGEDVLEGMVWIPFVTFWQVTADLPFSTNVPDGHGHTYKAAYVDGWNTVMRPAGLTAQDLDSLKDIIRPD
;
A
#
# COMPACT_ATOMS: atom_id res chain seq x y z
N MET A 1 -20.93 18.46 75.50
CA MET A 1 -20.55 19.83 75.95
C MET A 1 -19.23 20.16 75.26
N VAL A 2 -19.28 20.86 74.13
CA VAL A 2 -19.19 22.33 74.02
C VAL A 2 -17.78 22.87 74.36
N GLN A 3 -17.10 23.24 73.27
CA GLN A 3 -16.26 24.43 73.03
C GLN A 3 -15.01 24.76 73.87
N HIS A 4 -13.91 24.84 73.09
CA HIS A 4 -12.95 25.94 72.91
C HIS A 4 -12.11 26.54 74.04
N GLY A 5 -10.84 26.74 73.66
CA GLY A 5 -9.85 27.66 74.24
C GLY A 5 -8.79 26.90 75.06
N VAL A 6 -7.48 27.14 75.01
CA VAL A 6 -6.70 28.35 74.72
C VAL A 6 -5.20 27.94 74.71
N VAL A 7 -4.38 28.58 73.85
CA VAL A 7 -2.91 28.86 73.93
C VAL A 7 -1.89 27.71 73.97
N ARG A 8 -0.90 27.78 73.06
CA ARG A 8 0.55 27.79 73.41
C ARG A 8 1.43 28.33 72.27
N HIS A 9 2.21 29.36 72.60
CA HIS A 9 3.41 29.77 71.88
C HIS A 9 4.63 29.01 72.43
N GLY A 10 5.63 28.74 71.56
CA GLY A 10 7.02 28.57 71.95
C GLY A 10 7.67 27.27 71.47
N GLY A 11 8.42 27.33 70.36
CA GLY A 11 9.28 26.23 69.92
C GLY A 11 9.89 26.44 68.54
N VAL A 12 11.08 27.02 68.52
CA VAL A 12 11.94 27.27 67.35
C VAL A 12 12.20 25.98 66.55
N ARG A 13 12.01 26.00 65.21
CA ARG A 13 12.67 25.07 64.28
C ARG A 13 13.13 25.77 63.01
N HIS A 14 14.38 25.47 62.66
CA HIS A 14 15.11 25.86 61.46
C HIS A 14 14.47 25.33 60.17
N GLY A 15 14.76 26.05 59.09
CA GLY A 15 14.20 25.85 57.75
C GLY A 15 14.63 24.58 57.02
N GLY A 16 13.84 24.25 56.01
CA GLY A 16 14.10 23.13 55.11
C GLY A 16 12.88 22.74 54.27
N ASP A 17 12.23 23.69 53.58
CA ASP A 17 11.19 23.37 52.59
C ASP A 17 11.50 24.11 51.27
N ARG A 18 12.27 23.45 50.40
CA ARG A 18 12.42 23.84 48.98
C ARG A 18 12.75 22.71 48.01
N GLU A 19 12.73 21.44 48.43
CA GLU A 19 13.06 20.31 47.55
C GLU A 19 11.84 19.48 47.07
N SER A 20 10.63 19.72 47.57
CA SER A 20 9.44 18.93 47.19
C SER A 20 8.70 19.42 45.93
N GLY A 21 8.95 20.64 45.46
CA GLY A 21 8.28 21.19 44.25
C GLY A 21 8.93 20.83 42.92
N GLU A 22 10.21 20.45 42.92
CA GLU A 22 10.98 20.19 41.70
C GLU A 22 10.87 18.73 41.22
N SER A 23 10.59 17.79 42.14
CA SER A 23 10.35 16.39 41.80
C SER A 23 8.99 16.16 41.14
N ASP A 24 7.93 16.85 41.56
CA ASP A 24 6.58 16.69 41.00
C ASP A 24 6.46 17.29 39.60
N ALA A 25 7.14 18.40 39.32
CA ALA A 25 7.22 19.01 38.00
C ALA A 25 8.03 18.16 37.00
N ALA A 26 9.09 17.48 37.47
CA ALA A 26 9.90 16.58 36.63
C ALA A 26 9.18 15.26 36.30
N THR A 27 8.30 14.79 37.20
CA THR A 27 7.53 13.56 37.04
C THR A 27 6.36 13.76 36.07
N THR A 28 5.62 14.86 36.21
CA THR A 28 4.53 15.26 35.29
C THR A 28 5.02 15.56 33.86
N ALA A 29 6.21 16.16 33.70
CA ALA A 29 6.82 16.38 32.39
C ALA A 29 7.24 15.07 31.69
N ARG A 30 7.61 14.03 32.46
CA ARG A 30 7.94 12.69 31.94
C ARG A 30 6.71 11.91 31.50
N GLU A 31 5.60 12.03 32.22
CA GLU A 31 4.33 11.36 31.87
C GLU A 31 3.70 11.92 30.59
N GLY A 32 3.78 13.24 30.38
CA GLY A 32 3.30 13.88 29.14
C GLY A 32 3.98 13.33 27.88
N GLY A 33 5.30 13.12 27.91
CA GLY A 33 6.07 12.59 26.76
C GLY A 33 5.69 11.16 26.36
N VAL A 34 5.27 10.33 27.31
CA VAL A 34 4.83 8.95 27.05
C VAL A 34 3.45 8.92 26.39
N GLY A 35 2.52 9.78 26.81
CA GLY A 35 1.20 9.91 26.19
C GLY A 35 1.28 10.30 24.72
N TRP A 36 2.11 11.31 24.39
CA TRP A 36 2.35 11.72 23.01
C TRP A 36 3.05 10.64 22.17
N ALA A 37 3.96 9.87 22.76
CA ALA A 37 4.62 8.75 22.08
C ALA A 37 3.64 7.62 21.71
N ARG A 38 2.67 7.31 22.60
CA ARG A 38 1.61 6.32 22.33
C ARG A 38 0.64 6.79 21.26
N LEU A 39 0.21 8.05 21.34
CA LEU A 39 -0.65 8.66 20.32
C LEU A 39 0.02 8.64 18.93
N ALA A 40 1.32 8.91 18.87
CA ALA A 40 2.08 8.86 17.62
C ALA A 40 2.07 7.47 16.98
N LEU A 41 2.20 6.40 17.76
CA LEU A 41 2.16 5.03 17.26
C LEU A 41 0.76 4.58 16.85
N LEU A 42 -0.28 4.94 17.63
CA LEU A 42 -1.67 4.62 17.30
C LEU A 42 -2.12 5.32 16.01
N ALA A 43 -1.78 6.60 15.86
CA ALA A 43 -2.09 7.35 14.64
C ALA A 43 -1.33 6.80 13.42
N LEU A 44 -0.07 6.37 13.60
CA LEU A 44 0.70 5.71 12.54
C LEU A 44 0.06 4.38 12.14
N LEU A 45 -0.35 3.56 13.11
CA LEU A 45 -1.04 2.29 12.88
C LEU A 45 -2.37 2.52 12.14
N GLY A 46 -3.16 3.50 12.58
CA GLY A 46 -4.42 3.89 11.95
C GLY A 46 -4.24 4.36 10.51
N SER A 47 -3.17 5.10 10.20
CA SER A 47 -2.87 5.52 8.82
C SER A 47 -2.65 4.34 7.87
N ILE A 48 -2.23 3.19 8.39
CA ILE A 48 -2.03 1.94 7.62
C ILE A 48 -3.31 1.11 7.60
N LEU A 49 -4.03 0.99 8.72
CA LEU A 49 -5.25 0.19 8.82
C LEU A 49 -6.41 0.73 8.00
N VAL A 50 -6.63 2.06 7.95
CA VAL A 50 -7.76 2.67 7.22
C VAL A 50 -7.82 2.23 5.74
N PRO A 51 -6.75 2.35 4.93
CA PRO A 51 -6.80 1.87 3.55
C PRO A 51 -6.83 0.34 3.46
N LEU A 52 -6.28 -0.39 4.45
CA LEU A 52 -6.31 -1.85 4.49
C LEU A 52 -7.72 -2.39 4.76
N VAL A 53 -8.50 -1.73 5.62
CA VAL A 53 -9.90 -2.07 5.90
C VAL A 53 -10.79 -1.69 4.70
N ALA A 54 -10.55 -0.53 4.09
CA ALA A 54 -11.35 -0.06 2.97
C ALA A 54 -11.14 -0.86 1.67
N ALA A 55 -9.94 -1.37 1.41
CA ALA A 55 -9.59 -2.00 0.13
C ALA A 55 -8.80 -3.31 0.23
N GLY A 56 -8.56 -3.85 1.43
CA GLY A 56 -7.75 -5.05 1.63
C GLY A 56 -6.35 -4.90 1.01
N LEU A 57 -5.87 -5.96 0.36
CA LEU A 57 -4.60 -5.96 -0.38
C LEU A 57 -4.60 -5.03 -1.61
N ARG A 58 -5.78 -4.62 -2.12
CA ARG A 58 -5.87 -3.64 -3.24
C ARG A 58 -5.43 -2.24 -2.81
N SER A 59 -5.35 -1.95 -1.52
CA SER A 59 -4.77 -0.69 -0.98
C SER A 59 -3.35 -0.43 -1.49
N VAL A 60 -2.55 -1.47 -1.70
CA VAL A 60 -1.19 -1.37 -2.24
C VAL A 60 -1.21 -0.86 -3.68
N LEU A 61 -2.16 -1.32 -4.50
CA LEU A 61 -2.33 -0.86 -5.87
C LEU A 61 -2.69 0.63 -5.90
N TRP A 62 -3.60 1.08 -5.03
CA TRP A 62 -3.97 2.48 -4.94
C TRP A 62 -2.81 3.37 -4.53
N VAL A 63 -2.03 2.96 -3.52
CA VAL A 63 -0.79 3.66 -3.15
C VAL A 63 0.18 3.77 -4.35
N LEU A 64 0.32 2.71 -5.15
CA LEU A 64 1.14 2.74 -6.37
C LEU A 64 0.57 3.70 -7.43
N VAL A 65 -0.75 3.76 -7.61
CA VAL A 65 -1.43 4.71 -8.52
C VAL A 65 -1.18 6.16 -8.07
N GLY A 66 -1.33 6.46 -6.78
CA GLY A 66 -1.04 7.79 -6.23
C GLY A 66 0.44 8.19 -6.41
N VAL A 67 1.36 7.26 -6.14
CA VAL A 67 2.81 7.48 -6.35
C VAL A 67 3.13 7.68 -7.83
N ALA A 68 2.54 6.89 -8.72
CA ALA A 68 2.73 7.03 -10.17
C ALA A 68 2.20 8.37 -10.69
N GLY A 69 1.00 8.80 -10.25
CA GLY A 69 0.43 10.10 -10.60
C GLY A 69 1.31 11.27 -10.16
N LEU A 70 1.83 11.23 -8.93
CA LEU A 70 2.77 12.24 -8.42
C LEU A 70 4.13 12.23 -9.16
N ALA A 71 4.63 11.05 -9.51
CA ALA A 71 5.87 10.92 -10.26
C ALA A 71 5.74 11.50 -11.67
N LEU A 72 4.63 11.21 -12.37
CA LEU A 72 4.32 11.77 -13.68
C LEU A 72 4.11 13.29 -13.61
N ALA A 73 3.44 13.78 -12.57
CA ALA A 73 3.28 15.21 -12.34
C ALA A 73 4.64 15.92 -12.22
N ALA A 74 5.56 15.34 -11.44
CA ALA A 74 6.92 15.87 -11.27
C ALA A 74 7.73 15.86 -12.57
N VAL A 75 7.57 14.84 -13.40
CA VAL A 75 8.17 14.78 -14.75
C VAL A 75 7.59 15.88 -15.64
N GLY A 76 6.28 16.10 -15.60
CA GLY A 76 5.61 17.16 -16.33
C GLY A 76 6.12 18.56 -15.94
N VAL A 77 6.19 18.84 -14.64
CA VAL A 77 6.75 20.11 -14.12
C VAL A 77 8.20 20.31 -14.59
N TRP A 78 9.02 19.26 -14.55
CA TRP A 78 10.40 19.35 -15.04
C TRP A 78 10.47 19.69 -16.54
N TRP A 79 9.69 19.01 -17.39
CA TRP A 79 9.64 19.32 -18.82
C TRP A 79 9.15 20.73 -19.11
N ALA A 80 8.17 21.22 -18.32
CA ALA A 80 7.72 22.60 -18.41
C ALA A 80 8.84 23.61 -18.08
N LEU A 81 9.68 23.31 -17.09
CA LEU A 81 10.75 24.22 -16.64
C LEU A 81 12.03 24.12 -17.48
N ALA A 82 12.41 22.93 -17.93
CA ALA A 82 13.68 22.67 -18.59
C ALA A 82 13.67 22.92 -20.11
N HIS A 83 12.50 22.94 -20.75
CA HIS A 83 12.39 23.10 -22.19
C HIS A 83 11.58 24.34 -22.56
N ALA A 84 11.72 24.80 -23.81
CA ALA A 84 10.92 25.86 -24.42
C ALA A 84 10.02 25.29 -25.54
N GLY A 85 9.04 26.06 -25.99
CA GLY A 85 8.14 25.67 -27.09
C GLY A 85 7.16 24.54 -26.73
N VAL A 86 6.90 23.62 -27.67
CA VAL A 86 5.86 22.58 -27.54
C VAL A 86 6.11 21.62 -26.37
N LEU A 87 7.37 21.28 -26.08
CA LEU A 87 7.73 20.40 -24.96
C LEU A 87 7.38 21.01 -23.60
N ARG A 88 7.40 22.35 -23.48
CA ARG A 88 6.95 23.04 -22.26
C ARG A 88 5.45 22.89 -22.05
N VAL A 89 4.68 22.99 -23.14
CA VAL A 89 3.21 22.82 -23.10
C VAL A 89 2.86 21.37 -22.75
N LEU A 90 3.52 20.39 -23.36
CA LEU A 90 3.33 18.97 -23.03
C LEU A 90 3.67 18.65 -21.58
N GLY A 91 4.77 19.21 -21.05
CA GLY A 91 5.12 19.09 -19.64
C GLY A 91 4.06 19.71 -18.72
N ALA A 92 3.55 20.90 -19.06
CA ALA A 92 2.50 21.56 -18.29
C ALA A 92 1.19 20.74 -18.29
N VAL A 93 0.77 20.22 -19.44
CA VAL A 93 -0.39 19.33 -19.56
C VAL A 93 -0.21 18.07 -18.71
N LEU A 94 0.94 17.41 -18.80
CA LEU A 94 1.24 16.21 -18.00
C LEU A 94 1.23 16.50 -16.49
N SER A 95 1.70 17.69 -16.08
CA SER A 95 1.74 18.09 -14.66
C SER A 95 0.34 18.23 -14.03
N VAL A 96 -0.68 18.51 -14.85
CA VAL A 96 -2.07 18.69 -14.41
C VAL A 96 -2.89 17.41 -14.66
N ALA A 97 -2.75 16.79 -15.82
CA ALA A 97 -3.53 15.61 -16.20
C ALA A 97 -3.23 14.40 -15.30
N ALA A 98 -1.96 14.14 -14.97
CA ALA A 98 -1.59 12.99 -14.15
C ALA A 98 -2.22 12.98 -12.74
N PRO A 99 -2.16 14.07 -11.94
CA PRO A 99 -2.81 14.09 -10.63
C PRO A 99 -4.34 14.14 -10.71
N VAL A 100 -4.92 14.81 -11.72
CA VAL A 100 -6.38 14.82 -11.93
C VAL A 100 -6.90 13.43 -12.26
N THR A 101 -6.24 12.69 -13.15
CA THR A 101 -6.60 11.30 -13.47
C THR A 101 -6.47 10.39 -12.25
N ALA A 102 -5.41 10.55 -11.45
CA ALA A 102 -5.28 9.79 -10.21
C ALA A 102 -6.45 10.10 -9.24
N LEU A 103 -6.77 11.37 -9.02
CA LEU A 103 -7.91 11.78 -8.18
C LEU A 103 -9.25 11.24 -8.71
N ALA A 104 -9.48 11.28 -10.02
CA ALA A 104 -10.68 10.73 -10.65
C ALA A 104 -10.80 9.21 -10.45
N LEU A 105 -9.69 8.47 -10.55
CA LEU A 105 -9.66 7.03 -10.29
C LEU A 105 -9.93 6.71 -8.80
N TYR A 106 -9.42 7.52 -7.88
CA TYR A 106 -9.73 7.40 -6.45
C TYR A 106 -11.20 7.72 -6.13
N ALA A 107 -11.80 8.67 -6.84
CA ALA A 107 -13.21 9.02 -6.68
C ALA A 107 -14.14 7.94 -7.26
N ALA A 108 -13.88 7.48 -8.48
CA ALA A 108 -14.67 6.44 -9.16
C ALA A 108 -14.64 5.08 -8.44
N SER A 109 -13.61 4.84 -7.62
CA SER A 109 -13.46 3.62 -6.82
C SER A 109 -13.91 3.76 -5.36
N GLY A 110 -14.42 4.92 -4.94
CA GLY A 110 -14.80 5.18 -3.54
C GLY A 110 -13.64 5.31 -2.56
N MET A 111 -12.39 5.37 -3.05
CA MET A 111 -11.17 5.38 -2.23
C MET A 111 -10.71 6.76 -1.77
N LEU A 112 -11.36 7.83 -2.23
CA LEU A 112 -11.00 9.21 -1.90
C LEU A 112 -11.10 9.49 -0.38
N GLY A 113 -12.19 9.06 0.26
CA GLY A 113 -12.41 9.25 1.70
C GLY A 113 -11.35 8.54 2.58
N PRO A 114 -11.12 7.22 2.39
CA PRO A 114 -10.07 6.49 3.11
C PRO A 114 -8.67 7.07 2.92
N ALA A 115 -8.35 7.56 1.73
CA ALA A 115 -7.05 8.18 1.44
C ALA A 115 -6.84 9.49 2.21
N LEU A 116 -7.87 10.34 2.30
CA LEU A 116 -7.82 11.60 3.05
C LEU A 116 -7.69 11.36 4.56
N LEU A 117 -8.43 10.38 5.09
CA LEU A 117 -8.36 10.02 6.50
C LEU A 117 -6.98 9.43 6.88
N SER A 118 -6.42 8.56 6.03
CA SER A 118 -5.08 8.02 6.20
C SER A 118 -4.01 9.13 6.24
N LEU A 119 -4.12 10.12 5.35
CA LEU A 119 -3.22 11.27 5.31
C LEU A 119 -3.31 12.13 6.60
N ALA A 120 -4.52 12.35 7.11
CA ALA A 120 -4.74 13.10 8.36
C ALA A 120 -4.13 12.38 9.57
N LEU A 121 -4.32 11.06 9.66
CA LEU A 121 -3.73 10.23 10.72
C LEU A 121 -2.21 10.20 10.66
N TRP A 122 -1.63 10.16 9.46
CA TRP A 122 -0.19 10.26 9.29
C TRP A 122 0.37 11.62 9.75
N ALA A 123 -0.32 12.72 9.44
CA ALA A 123 0.06 14.05 9.91
C ALA A 123 -0.01 14.17 11.45
N LEU A 124 -1.05 13.58 12.07
CA LEU A 124 -1.19 13.48 13.52
C LEU A 124 -0.05 12.66 14.15
N ALA A 125 0.34 11.54 13.52
CA ALA A 125 1.43 10.70 13.99
C ALA A 125 2.77 11.46 14.03
N VAL A 126 3.08 12.21 12.97
CA VAL A 126 4.33 12.99 12.87
C VAL A 126 4.37 14.13 13.89
N THR A 127 3.25 14.80 14.12
CA THR A 127 3.16 15.90 15.08
C THR A 127 3.30 15.41 16.52
N ALA A 128 2.59 14.33 16.89
CA ALA A 128 2.70 13.68 18.20
C ALA A 128 4.10 13.09 18.47
N ALA A 129 4.77 12.55 17.45
CA ALA A 129 6.15 12.04 17.57
C ALA A 129 7.15 13.17 17.88
N ARG A 130 6.94 14.36 17.32
CA ARG A 130 7.81 15.52 17.56
C ARG A 130 7.61 16.10 18.96
N THR A 131 6.37 16.18 19.45
CA THR A 131 6.08 16.67 20.81
C THR A 131 6.66 15.74 21.88
N ALA A 132 6.61 14.43 21.67
CA ALA A 132 7.16 13.41 22.56
C ALA A 132 8.70 13.47 22.75
N LEU A 133 9.45 14.08 21.82
CA LEU A 133 10.92 14.08 21.78
C LEU A 133 11.55 15.40 22.28
N THR A 134 10.78 16.31 22.86
CA THR A 134 11.25 17.64 23.27
C THR A 134 12.10 17.55 24.57
N PRO A 135 13.39 17.92 24.59
CA PRO A 135 14.23 17.84 25.79
C PRO A 135 13.91 18.93 26.83
N GLY A 136 14.01 18.59 28.12
CA GLY A 136 13.96 19.55 29.23
C GLY A 136 15.15 20.52 29.22
N ARG A 137 14.89 21.79 29.57
CA ARG A 137 15.89 22.88 29.63
C ARG A 137 16.97 22.58 30.68
N THR A 138 18.24 22.55 30.27
CA THR A 138 19.37 22.86 31.16
C THR A 138 19.89 24.25 30.81
N ALA A 139 19.80 25.18 31.76
CA ALA A 139 20.21 26.57 31.60
C ALA A 139 21.65 26.74 32.10
N SER A 140 22.57 27.11 31.21
CA SER A 140 23.82 27.80 31.58
C SER A 140 23.66 29.28 31.20
N GLY A 141 23.63 30.15 32.20
CA GLY A 141 23.34 31.58 32.03
C GLY A 141 24.59 32.43 31.73
N PRO A 142 24.55 33.37 30.77
CA PRO A 142 25.62 34.35 30.55
C PRO A 142 25.60 35.50 31.57
N ALA A 143 26.78 36.04 31.87
CA ALA A 143 27.04 37.07 32.88
C ALA A 143 26.39 38.43 32.53
N VAL A 144 25.87 39.11 33.56
CA VAL A 144 25.23 40.43 33.49
C VAL A 144 26.31 41.50 33.37
N VAL A 145 26.18 42.43 32.42
CA VAL A 145 27.17 43.48 32.13
C VAL A 145 26.66 44.86 32.57
N ALA A 146 27.57 45.73 33.03
CA ALA A 146 27.27 47.09 33.49
C ALA A 146 26.60 47.97 32.41
N VAL A 147 25.80 48.95 32.84
CA VAL A 147 25.10 49.91 31.96
C VAL A 147 26.12 50.87 31.32
N PRO A 148 26.05 51.15 30.00
CA PRO A 148 26.97 52.08 29.33
C PRO A 148 26.70 53.52 29.78
N ARG A 149 27.75 54.34 29.85
CA ARG A 149 27.72 55.74 30.29
C ARG A 149 27.50 56.71 29.14
N ALA A 150 27.95 56.40 27.92
CA ALA A 150 27.85 57.26 26.74
C ALA A 150 27.51 56.47 25.44
N PRO A 151 26.36 55.77 25.38
CA PRO A 151 26.00 54.98 24.20
C PRO A 151 25.56 55.85 23.01
N TRP A 152 25.99 55.49 21.80
CA TRP A 152 25.58 56.14 20.55
C TRP A 152 24.76 55.20 19.66
N VAL A 153 23.73 55.74 18.98
CA VAL A 153 22.91 54.97 18.03
C VAL A 153 22.81 55.68 16.68
N LEU A 154 23.23 55.00 15.62
CA LEU A 154 23.07 55.44 14.23
C LEU A 154 21.79 54.82 13.65
N MET A 155 20.85 55.62 13.15
CA MET A 155 19.57 55.10 12.65
C MET A 155 19.30 55.56 11.22
N ASN A 156 18.99 54.63 10.32
CA ASN A 156 18.53 54.94 8.97
C ASN A 156 16.99 54.96 8.92
N PRO A 157 16.34 56.15 8.84
CA PRO A 157 14.89 56.27 8.91
C PRO A 157 14.16 55.67 7.70
N ARG A 158 14.83 55.50 6.55
CA ARG A 158 14.24 54.96 5.32
C ARG A 158 14.30 53.44 5.23
N SER A 159 15.06 52.77 6.12
CA SER A 159 15.21 51.32 6.09
C SER A 159 13.92 50.57 6.49
N GLY A 160 13.72 49.39 5.91
CA GLY A 160 12.68 48.43 6.31
C GLY A 160 11.23 48.94 6.25
N GLY A 161 10.93 49.95 5.43
CA GLY A 161 9.59 50.55 5.32
C GLY A 161 9.29 51.60 6.40
N GLY A 162 10.31 52.29 6.92
CA GLY A 162 10.13 53.40 7.87
C GLY A 162 10.00 52.95 9.33
N LYS A 163 10.58 51.80 9.69
CA LYS A 163 10.44 51.22 11.05
C LYS A 163 10.97 52.12 12.16
N VAL A 164 11.99 52.93 11.89
CA VAL A 164 12.54 53.89 12.87
C VAL A 164 11.48 54.86 13.37
N GLY A 165 10.67 55.43 12.46
CA GLY A 165 9.56 56.30 12.82
C GLY A 165 8.39 55.52 13.42
N ARG A 166 7.97 54.43 12.75
CA ARG A 166 6.80 53.62 13.17
C ARG A 166 6.90 53.07 14.59
N PHE A 167 8.11 52.72 15.05
CA PHE A 167 8.33 52.17 16.38
C PHE A 167 8.86 53.20 17.39
N HIS A 168 8.90 54.48 17.02
CA HIS A 168 9.38 55.59 17.85
C HIS A 168 10.80 55.35 18.40
N LEU A 169 11.70 54.80 17.57
CA LEU A 169 13.02 54.34 18.05
C LEU A 169 13.92 55.48 18.53
N VAL A 170 13.79 56.68 17.94
CA VAL A 170 14.59 57.86 18.30
C VAL A 170 14.30 58.32 19.73
N GLU A 171 13.02 58.47 20.06
CA GLU A 171 12.56 58.88 21.40
C GLU A 171 12.96 57.84 22.45
N LYS A 172 12.75 56.56 22.14
CA LYS A 172 13.10 55.45 23.03
C LYS A 172 14.61 55.36 23.28
N ALA A 173 15.43 55.51 22.24
CA ALA A 173 16.89 55.50 22.41
C ALA A 173 17.40 56.70 23.23
N ARG A 174 16.85 57.90 23.02
CA ARG A 174 17.18 59.08 23.84
C ARG A 174 16.77 58.87 25.30
N SER A 175 15.60 58.29 25.54
CA SER A 175 15.13 57.98 26.90
C SER A 175 16.00 56.94 27.62
N ALA A 176 16.69 56.08 26.86
CA ALA A 176 17.67 55.12 27.37
C ALA A 176 19.07 55.73 27.56
N GLY A 177 19.22 57.05 27.42
CA GLY A 177 20.48 57.77 27.61
C GLY A 177 21.39 57.80 26.38
N CYS A 178 20.90 57.43 25.19
CA CYS A 178 21.73 57.42 23.99
C CYS A 178 21.78 58.74 23.24
N ARG A 179 22.96 59.05 22.69
CA ARG A 179 23.12 60.05 21.62
C ARG A 179 22.69 59.41 20.29
N VAL A 180 21.69 59.99 19.64
CA VAL A 180 21.09 59.43 18.41
C VAL A 180 21.49 60.26 17.19
N VAL A 181 22.04 59.61 16.16
CA VAL A 181 22.38 60.18 14.86
C VAL A 181 21.44 59.59 13.80
N LEU A 182 20.70 60.43 13.09
CA LEU A 182 19.87 60.02 11.96
C LEU A 182 20.67 60.09 10.66
N LEU A 183 20.65 59.01 9.89
CA LEU A 183 21.39 58.88 8.63
C LEU A 183 20.56 59.40 7.46
N ASP A 184 21.16 60.27 6.64
CA ASP A 184 20.62 60.73 5.36
C ASP A 184 21.19 59.94 4.18
N THR A 185 20.54 60.07 3.02
CA THR A 185 20.95 59.38 1.78
C THR A 185 22.35 59.81 1.34
N GLY A 186 23.27 58.85 1.14
CA GLY A 186 24.61 59.11 0.62
C GLY A 186 25.67 59.49 1.66
N GLN A 187 25.32 59.53 2.95
CA GLN A 187 26.30 59.73 4.02
C GLN A 187 27.17 58.49 4.25
N ASP A 188 28.46 58.71 4.53
CA ASP A 188 29.38 57.65 4.95
C ASP A 188 29.10 57.25 6.40
N VAL A 189 28.38 56.14 6.57
CA VAL A 189 28.00 55.59 7.88
C VAL A 189 29.23 55.19 8.70
N ALA A 190 30.31 54.72 8.07
CA ALA A 190 31.53 54.33 8.77
C ALA A 190 32.29 55.57 9.30
N ALA A 191 32.28 56.69 8.56
CA ALA A 191 32.84 57.95 9.04
C ALA A 191 32.09 58.49 10.28
N LEU A 192 30.76 58.45 10.27
CA LEU A 192 29.95 58.87 11.42
C LEU A 192 30.15 57.97 12.65
N ALA A 193 30.32 56.66 12.44
CA ALA A 193 30.66 55.75 13.53
C ALA A 193 32.04 56.06 14.12
N ARG A 194 33.05 56.36 13.29
CA ARG A 194 34.39 56.77 13.78
C ARG A 194 34.35 58.10 14.54
N GLN A 195 33.54 59.05 14.09
CA GLN A 195 33.33 60.31 14.79
C GLN A 195 32.72 60.07 16.18
N ALA A 196 31.71 59.20 16.29
CA ALA A 196 31.12 58.84 17.58
C ALA A 196 32.17 58.28 18.56
N VAL A 197 33.09 57.43 18.07
CA VAL A 197 34.21 56.93 18.88
C VAL A 197 35.15 58.04 19.32
N ALA A 198 35.52 58.96 18.42
CA ALA A 198 36.38 60.09 18.75
C ALA A 198 35.74 61.04 19.80
N GLU A 199 34.42 61.14 19.81
CA GLU A 199 33.64 61.89 20.81
C GLU A 199 33.40 61.13 22.13
N GLY A 200 34.03 59.96 22.31
CA GLY A 200 34.00 59.21 23.58
C GLY A 200 32.85 58.20 23.72
N ALA A 201 32.31 57.68 22.62
CA ALA A 201 31.31 56.60 22.68
C ALA A 201 31.87 55.34 23.37
N ASP A 202 31.15 54.82 24.36
CA ASP A 202 31.51 53.56 25.05
C ASP A 202 30.66 52.36 24.59
N LEU A 203 29.71 52.58 23.68
CA LEU A 203 28.90 51.59 22.98
C LEU A 203 28.39 52.17 21.66
N LEU A 204 28.43 51.37 20.58
CA LEU A 204 27.85 51.73 19.28
C LEU A 204 26.61 50.87 19.00
N ALA A 205 25.52 51.49 18.57
CA ALA A 205 24.31 50.80 18.14
C ALA A 205 23.88 51.25 16.75
N VAL A 206 23.20 50.37 16.01
CA VAL A 206 22.71 50.70 14.67
C VAL A 206 21.31 50.17 14.40
N ALA A 207 20.44 51.03 13.86
CA ALA A 207 19.13 50.69 13.34
C ALA A 207 19.12 50.81 11.81
N GLY A 208 19.31 49.69 11.12
CA GLY A 208 19.40 49.64 9.66
C GLY A 208 19.34 48.21 9.12
N GLY A 209 19.55 48.06 7.81
CA GLY A 209 19.69 46.75 7.15
C GLY A 209 21.08 46.15 7.31
N ASP A 210 21.25 44.90 6.84
CA ASP A 210 22.48 44.11 7.02
C ASP A 210 23.77 44.82 6.56
N GLY A 211 23.75 45.53 5.42
CA GLY A 211 24.92 46.30 4.95
C GLY A 211 25.30 47.46 5.87
N THR A 212 24.32 48.21 6.40
CA THR A 212 24.58 49.28 7.38
C THR A 212 25.08 48.70 8.71
N GLN A 213 24.60 47.51 9.09
CA GLN A 213 25.06 46.82 10.29
C GLN A 213 26.53 46.39 10.16
N ALA A 214 26.95 45.88 9.00
CA ALA A 214 28.33 45.47 8.75
C ALA A 214 29.33 46.63 8.88
N LEU A 215 29.02 47.80 8.30
CA LEU A 215 29.87 48.99 8.34
C LEU A 215 30.11 49.49 9.79
N VAL A 216 29.06 49.54 10.61
CA VAL A 216 29.18 49.97 12.01
C VAL A 216 29.86 48.89 12.86
N ALA A 217 29.60 47.61 12.58
CA ALA A 217 30.26 46.48 13.25
C ALA A 217 31.77 46.46 13.02
N GLU A 218 32.24 46.80 11.81
CA GLU A 218 33.66 46.93 11.51
C GLU A 218 34.33 48.00 12.39
N VAL A 219 33.71 49.18 12.51
CA VAL A 219 34.23 50.27 13.36
C VAL A 219 34.21 49.86 14.84
N ALA A 220 33.12 49.28 15.33
CA ALA A 220 33.02 48.81 16.71
C ALA A 220 34.09 47.77 17.06
N SER A 221 34.37 46.82 16.14
CA SER A 221 35.41 45.80 16.32
C SER A 221 36.82 46.41 16.36
N ARG A 222 37.15 47.36 15.47
CA ARG A 222 38.47 48.02 15.45
C ARG A 222 38.79 48.79 16.73
N HIS A 223 37.77 49.26 17.45
CA HIS A 223 37.90 50.02 18.69
C HIS A 223 37.53 49.22 19.96
N ASP A 224 37.31 47.90 19.85
CA ASP A 224 36.87 46.98 20.94
C ASP A 224 35.64 47.48 21.74
N LEU A 225 34.72 48.17 21.06
CA LEU A 225 33.49 48.68 21.66
C LEU A 225 32.35 47.65 21.58
N PRO A 226 31.49 47.56 22.62
CA PRO A 226 30.23 46.84 22.52
C PRO A 226 29.35 47.38 21.39
N PHE A 227 28.72 46.45 20.66
CA PHE A 227 27.88 46.72 19.50
C PHE A 227 26.45 46.23 19.73
N VAL A 228 25.44 47.06 19.42
CA VAL A 228 24.01 46.70 19.52
C VAL A 228 23.34 46.80 18.15
N VAL A 229 22.60 45.76 17.76
CA VAL A 229 21.85 45.72 16.50
C VAL A 229 20.37 45.95 16.77
N ILE A 230 19.74 46.84 15.99
CA ILE A 230 18.31 47.09 16.02
C ILE A 230 17.71 46.70 14.65
N PRO A 231 16.76 45.74 14.57
CA PRO A 231 16.29 45.16 13.31
C PRO A 231 15.33 46.08 12.54
N ALA A 232 15.83 47.21 12.05
CA ALA A 232 15.05 48.20 11.31
C ALA A 232 15.12 48.05 9.77
N GLY A 233 15.88 47.10 9.22
CA GLY A 233 15.93 46.80 7.79
C GLY A 233 14.91 45.78 7.27
N THR A 234 14.96 45.49 5.97
CA THR A 234 14.00 44.60 5.28
C THR A 234 14.26 43.11 5.54
N ARG A 235 15.54 42.69 5.55
CA ARG A 235 15.96 41.29 5.69
C ARG A 235 16.48 40.99 7.12
N ASN A 236 17.42 41.78 7.62
CA ASN A 236 17.97 41.72 9.00
C ASN A 236 18.45 40.32 9.40
N HIS A 237 19.17 39.64 8.51
CA HIS A 237 19.65 38.29 8.75
C HIS A 237 20.55 38.23 9.99
N PHE A 238 21.45 39.21 10.18
CA PHE A 238 22.35 39.24 11.33
C PHE A 238 21.59 39.44 12.65
N ALA A 239 20.64 40.38 12.68
CA ALA A 239 19.78 40.60 13.86
C ALA A 239 18.93 39.37 14.21
N LEU A 240 18.42 38.67 13.18
CA LEU A 240 17.68 37.43 13.36
C LEU A 240 18.57 36.32 13.94
N ASP A 241 19.82 36.18 13.50
CA ASP A 241 20.76 35.20 14.05
C ASP A 241 21.11 35.48 15.52
N LEU A 242 21.12 36.75 15.93
CA LEU A 242 21.25 37.17 17.33
C LEU A 242 20.02 36.86 18.20
N GLY A 243 18.90 36.43 17.58
CA GLY A 243 17.65 36.13 18.25
C GLY A 243 16.73 37.33 18.47
N LEU A 244 16.99 38.45 17.77
CA LEU A 244 16.18 39.66 17.86
C LEU A 244 14.90 39.52 17.03
N ASP A 245 13.84 40.19 17.47
CA ASP A 245 12.55 40.18 16.81
C ASP A 245 12.50 41.24 15.71
N ARG A 246 12.21 40.82 14.48
CA ARG A 246 12.08 41.75 13.34
C ARG A 246 10.79 42.56 13.42
N ASP A 247 9.77 42.02 14.07
CA ASP A 247 8.44 42.61 14.14
C ASP A 247 8.30 43.53 15.37
N ASP A 248 9.23 43.43 16.33
CA ASP A 248 9.44 44.41 17.40
C ASP A 248 10.91 44.88 17.52
N PRO A 249 11.34 45.85 16.70
CA PRO A 249 12.68 46.40 16.78
C PRO A 249 12.97 47.18 18.08
N ALA A 250 11.94 47.70 18.76
CA ALA A 250 12.12 48.49 19.97
C ALA A 250 12.65 47.64 21.13
N ALA A 251 12.26 46.36 21.18
CA ALA A 251 12.75 45.41 22.19
C ALA A 251 14.29 45.26 22.19
N ALA A 252 14.96 45.50 21.06
CA ALA A 252 16.42 45.45 20.98
C ALA A 252 17.10 46.53 21.84
N LEU A 253 16.43 47.66 22.10
CA LEU A 253 16.96 48.75 22.94
C LEU A 253 17.11 48.34 24.41
N HIS A 254 16.41 47.30 24.87
CA HIS A 254 16.63 46.74 26.21
C HIS A 254 18.04 46.18 26.41
N ALA A 255 18.78 45.90 25.32
CA ALA A 255 20.19 45.55 25.40
C ALA A 255 21.01 46.64 26.11
N LEU A 256 20.61 47.91 26.04
CA LEU A 256 21.31 49.04 26.64
C LEU A 256 21.20 49.04 28.17
N THR A 257 20.11 48.53 28.72
CA THR A 257 19.81 48.55 30.16
C THR A 257 19.94 47.18 30.83
N ASP A 258 19.38 46.12 30.23
CA ASP A 258 19.45 44.72 30.69
C ASP A 258 20.02 43.81 29.59
N GLY A 259 21.24 44.13 29.19
CA GLY A 259 21.98 43.42 28.15
C GLY A 259 22.90 42.33 28.69
N VAL A 260 23.04 41.26 27.90
CA VAL A 260 24.12 40.29 28.00
C VAL A 260 25.06 40.48 26.82
N GLU A 261 26.37 40.36 27.06
CA GLU A 261 27.39 40.48 26.02
C GLU A 261 27.74 39.11 25.44
N LEU A 262 27.83 39.04 24.11
CA LEU A 262 28.24 37.90 23.33
C LEU A 262 29.49 38.27 22.54
N ARG A 263 30.47 37.35 22.45
CA ARG A 263 31.57 37.47 21.50
C ARG A 263 31.14 36.81 20.18
N VAL A 264 31.25 37.54 19.09
CA VAL A 264 30.85 37.12 17.74
C VAL A 264 32.04 37.27 16.80
N ASP A 265 32.21 36.29 15.91
CA ASP A 265 33.24 36.32 14.88
C ASP A 265 32.89 37.33 13.79
N LEU A 266 33.91 37.86 13.11
CA LEU A 266 33.74 38.65 11.88
C LEU A 266 34.40 37.95 10.69
N GLY A 267 33.72 37.92 9.56
CA GLY A 267 34.30 37.48 8.29
C GLY A 267 35.01 38.65 7.60
N TYR A 268 36.14 38.37 6.98
CA TYR A 268 36.83 39.30 6.08
C TYR A 268 36.92 38.67 4.70
N ALA A 269 36.59 39.42 3.65
CA ALA A 269 36.88 39.09 2.26
C ALA A 269 37.86 40.15 1.73
N ALA A 270 39.11 39.75 1.50
CA ALA A 270 40.24 40.66 1.40
C ALA A 270 40.30 41.59 2.63
N ASP A 271 40.12 42.90 2.44
CA ASP A 271 40.12 43.94 3.46
C ASP A 271 38.72 44.31 3.97
N ARG A 272 37.65 43.78 3.36
CA ARG A 272 36.26 44.14 3.68
C ARG A 272 35.60 43.19 4.67
N VAL A 273 34.90 43.74 5.67
CA VAL A 273 34.16 42.96 6.68
C VAL A 273 32.81 42.49 6.16
N PHE A 274 32.42 41.27 6.50
CA PHE A 274 31.05 40.78 6.39
C PHE A 274 30.58 40.11 7.69
N VAL A 275 29.37 40.45 8.10
CA VAL A 275 28.69 39.86 9.24
C VAL A 275 27.81 38.67 8.84
N ASN A 276 27.39 38.52 7.57
CA ASN A 276 26.59 37.38 7.11
C ASN A 276 27.32 36.48 6.10
N ASN A 277 27.57 36.95 4.89
CA ASN A 277 28.18 36.15 3.83
C ASN A 277 28.77 36.98 2.67
N ALA A 278 29.72 36.37 1.97
CA ALA A 278 30.23 36.76 0.67
C ALA A 278 29.82 35.71 -0.39
N SER A 279 29.30 36.13 -1.54
CA SER A 279 28.87 35.26 -2.63
C SER A 279 29.60 35.53 -3.94
N PHE A 280 29.92 34.47 -4.68
CA PHE A 280 30.71 34.47 -5.92
C PHE A 280 30.01 33.64 -7.01
N GLY A 281 30.23 33.98 -8.29
CA GLY A 281 29.70 33.25 -9.47
C GLY A 281 28.33 33.73 -9.96
N THR A 282 27.63 32.90 -10.74
CA THR A 282 26.37 33.26 -11.43
C THR A 282 25.26 33.71 -10.47
N TYR A 283 25.36 33.35 -9.18
CA TYR A 283 24.47 33.84 -8.13
C TYR A 283 24.69 35.34 -7.81
N ALA A 284 25.91 35.85 -7.91
CA ALA A 284 26.24 37.26 -7.71
C ALA A 284 25.70 38.16 -8.84
N SER A 285 25.53 37.63 -10.06
CA SER A 285 24.97 38.34 -11.21
C SER A 285 23.42 38.29 -11.29
N VAL A 286 22.78 37.28 -10.72
CA VAL A 286 21.30 37.15 -10.70
C VAL A 286 20.66 37.98 -9.56
N VAL A 287 21.36 38.19 -8.45
CA VAL A 287 20.85 38.98 -7.31
C VAL A 287 20.92 40.50 -7.57
N THR A 288 21.50 40.92 -8.70
CA THR A 288 21.87 42.30 -9.01
C THR A 288 21.10 42.95 -10.16
N ASP A 289 20.16 42.28 -10.83
CA ASP A 289 19.31 42.93 -11.85
C ASP A 289 18.20 43.78 -11.19
N PRO A 290 18.16 45.11 -11.39
CA PRO A 290 17.06 45.96 -10.90
C PRO A 290 15.69 45.48 -11.38
N ALA A 291 15.60 44.87 -12.57
CA ALA A 291 14.37 44.33 -13.14
C ALA A 291 13.86 43.09 -12.37
N TYR A 292 14.72 42.39 -11.63
CA TYR A 292 14.34 41.23 -10.81
C TYR A 292 13.54 41.63 -9.56
N ARG A 293 13.64 42.88 -9.09
CA ARG A 293 12.81 43.36 -7.97
C ARG A 293 11.33 43.58 -8.38
N ASP A 294 11.08 43.94 -9.64
CA ASP A 294 9.75 44.37 -10.09
C ASP A 294 9.03 43.38 -11.05
N ALA A 295 9.71 42.43 -11.70
CA ALA A 295 9.08 41.50 -12.67
C ALA A 295 9.18 40.01 -12.24
N LYS A 296 8.28 39.58 -11.36
CA LYS A 296 8.43 38.34 -10.55
C LYS A 296 8.33 36.97 -11.26
N THR A 297 7.86 36.85 -12.50
CA THR A 297 7.52 35.51 -13.05
C THR A 297 7.95 35.26 -14.50
N ARG A 298 7.81 36.26 -15.38
CA ARG A 298 8.04 36.08 -16.84
C ARG A 298 9.53 36.04 -17.19
N THR A 299 10.35 36.84 -16.53
CA THR A 299 11.81 36.90 -16.73
C THR A 299 12.50 35.66 -16.13
N THR A 300 12.03 35.21 -14.96
CA THR A 300 12.48 33.99 -14.28
C THR A 300 12.29 32.74 -15.14
N LEU A 301 11.14 32.58 -15.80
CA LEU A 301 10.85 31.42 -16.68
C LEU A 301 11.61 31.46 -18.03
N ARG A 302 12.20 32.61 -18.37
CA ARG A 302 13.02 32.81 -19.58
C ARG A 302 14.49 32.49 -19.34
N THR A 303 15.01 32.78 -18.15
CA THR A 303 16.43 32.57 -17.76
C THR A 303 16.68 31.22 -17.07
N LEU A 304 15.64 30.58 -16.49
CA LEU A 304 15.76 29.28 -15.81
C LEU A 304 16.38 28.16 -16.65
N PRO A 305 16.04 27.98 -17.95
CA PRO A 305 16.61 26.89 -18.74
C PRO A 305 18.13 27.00 -18.89
N ALA A 306 18.66 28.18 -19.22
CA ALA A 306 20.10 28.42 -19.37
C ALA A 306 20.90 28.16 -18.08
N LEU A 307 20.31 28.50 -16.92
CA LEU A 307 20.88 28.20 -15.61
C LEU A 307 20.85 26.71 -15.24
N LEU A 308 19.91 25.94 -15.80
CA LEU A 308 19.75 24.50 -15.55
C LEU A 308 20.52 23.63 -16.55
N THR A 309 20.85 24.16 -17.74
CA THR A 309 21.59 23.47 -18.81
C THR A 309 23.10 23.75 -18.80
N GLY A 310 23.55 24.80 -18.11
CA GLY A 310 24.97 25.01 -17.79
C GLY A 310 25.82 25.70 -18.86
N GLU A 311 25.20 26.50 -19.74
CA GLU A 311 25.91 27.11 -20.88
C GLU A 311 26.86 28.29 -20.51
N ASP A 312 26.78 28.85 -19.29
CA ASP A 312 27.58 30.03 -18.84
C ASP A 312 28.50 29.78 -17.62
N ALA A 313 28.99 28.55 -17.41
CA ALA A 313 29.82 28.22 -16.24
C ALA A 313 31.28 28.74 -16.38
N SER A 314 31.53 30.00 -16.01
CA SER A 314 32.90 30.52 -15.84
C SER A 314 33.61 29.78 -14.69
N GLY A 315 34.80 29.22 -14.98
CA GLY A 315 35.50 28.25 -14.14
C GLY A 315 36.05 28.79 -12.81
N LEU A 316 35.19 28.99 -11.81
CA LEU A 316 35.59 29.33 -10.44
C LEU A 316 36.28 28.15 -9.74
N ARG A 317 37.33 28.46 -8.97
CA ARG A 317 38.04 27.54 -8.10
C ARG A 317 38.06 28.07 -6.67
N ALA A 318 37.92 27.19 -5.70
CA ALA A 318 37.98 27.56 -4.28
C ALA A 318 38.89 26.59 -3.52
N ARG A 319 39.78 27.14 -2.69
CA ARG A 319 40.64 26.41 -1.76
C ARG A 319 40.23 26.74 -0.33
N ALA A 320 39.82 25.76 0.46
CA ALA A 320 39.39 25.96 1.84
C ALA A 320 40.15 25.03 2.79
N ASP A 321 40.91 25.58 3.74
CA ASP A 321 41.82 24.84 4.64
C ASP A 321 42.61 23.71 3.92
N GLY A 322 43.18 24.01 2.73
CA GLY A 322 43.97 23.05 1.94
C GLY A 322 43.19 22.09 1.03
N ARG A 323 41.87 22.25 0.91
CA ARG A 323 41.03 21.44 0.02
C ARG A 323 40.60 22.23 -1.22
N ASP A 324 41.04 21.78 -2.39
CA ASP A 324 40.73 22.42 -3.68
C ASP A 324 39.42 21.88 -4.27
N VAL A 325 38.59 22.80 -4.76
CA VAL A 325 37.34 22.51 -5.46
C VAL A 325 37.23 23.38 -6.72
N ASP A 326 37.30 22.73 -7.88
CA ASP A 326 37.26 23.35 -9.19
C ASP A 326 35.88 23.22 -9.86
N GLY A 327 35.64 24.04 -10.89
CA GLY A 327 34.46 23.96 -11.76
C GLY A 327 33.18 24.39 -11.06
N LEU A 328 33.27 25.42 -10.22
CA LEU A 328 32.15 25.94 -9.45
C LEU A 328 31.30 26.89 -10.29
N GLN A 329 29.97 26.75 -10.19
CA GLN A 329 29.02 27.69 -10.82
C GLN A 329 28.62 28.81 -9.86
N ALA A 330 28.54 28.48 -8.56
CA ALA A 330 28.33 29.45 -7.49
C ALA A 330 29.02 28.99 -6.21
N LEU A 331 29.50 29.96 -5.44
CA LEU A 331 30.15 29.77 -4.15
C LEU A 331 29.60 30.78 -3.15
N LEU A 332 29.26 30.31 -1.95
CA LEU A 332 28.85 31.15 -0.82
C LEU A 332 29.77 30.89 0.36
N VAL A 333 30.40 31.93 0.88
CA VAL A 333 31.22 31.91 2.09
C VAL A 333 30.47 32.69 3.17
N SER A 334 30.12 32.04 4.27
CA SER A 334 29.32 32.59 5.36
C SER A 334 30.16 32.74 6.62
N ASN A 335 29.90 33.80 7.39
CA ASN A 335 30.55 34.02 8.67
C ASN A 335 29.83 33.11 9.69
N ASN A 336 30.46 32.01 10.08
CA ASN A 336 29.88 30.86 10.77
C ASN A 336 28.96 29.95 9.90
N PRO A 337 28.99 28.61 10.09
CA PRO A 337 28.20 27.69 9.27
C PRO A 337 26.68 27.78 9.50
N TYR A 338 25.92 27.77 8.39
CA TYR A 338 24.47 27.59 8.43
C TYR A 338 24.06 26.19 8.92
N GLY A 339 22.93 26.09 9.63
CA GLY A 339 22.39 24.82 10.13
C GLY A 339 21.95 23.82 9.05
N ARG A 340 21.68 22.56 9.44
CA ARG A 340 21.36 21.46 8.51
C ARG A 340 20.05 21.61 7.72
N ALA A 341 19.13 22.48 8.13
CA ALA A 341 17.84 22.71 7.47
C ALA A 341 17.86 24.04 6.71
N VAL A 342 17.97 23.97 5.39
CA VAL A 342 17.66 25.09 4.50
C VAL A 342 16.30 24.73 3.88
N ASP A 343 15.23 25.31 4.40
CA ASP A 343 13.92 25.25 3.75
C ASP A 343 13.90 26.28 2.64
N ALA A 344 13.34 25.93 1.47
CA ALA A 344 13.24 26.82 0.31
C ALA A 344 12.45 28.12 0.59
N THR A 345 11.81 28.25 1.75
CA THR A 345 11.01 29.40 2.18
C THR A 345 11.62 30.19 3.35
N ARG A 346 12.73 29.74 3.96
CA ARG A 346 13.45 30.48 5.02
C ARG A 346 14.97 30.36 4.82
N PRO A 347 15.72 31.45 4.58
CA PRO A 347 17.17 31.38 4.55
C PRO A 347 17.68 30.79 5.88
N GLY A 348 18.58 29.81 5.80
CA GLY A 348 19.04 29.08 6.98
C GLY A 348 19.59 30.03 8.04
N ARG A 349 19.21 29.84 9.31
CA ARG A 349 19.81 30.57 10.43
C ARG A 349 21.16 29.97 10.82
N ARG A 350 22.08 30.82 11.29
CA ARG A 350 23.32 30.37 11.94
C ARG A 350 23.02 30.06 13.40
N GLN A 351 23.37 28.84 13.82
CA GLN A 351 23.10 28.38 15.20
C GLN A 351 24.16 28.86 16.20
N ARG A 352 25.34 29.22 15.70
CA ARG A 352 26.48 29.74 16.44
C ARG A 352 27.08 30.88 15.62
N LEU A 353 27.57 31.90 16.32
CA LEU A 353 28.23 33.06 15.75
C LEU A 353 29.68 33.20 16.28
N ASP A 354 30.15 32.21 17.03
CA ASP A 354 31.40 32.17 17.81
C ASP A 354 32.26 30.94 17.48
N SER A 355 32.04 30.31 16.31
CA SER A 355 32.69 29.04 15.97
C SER A 355 34.13 29.18 15.49
N GLY A 356 34.59 30.40 15.19
CA GLY A 356 35.88 30.70 14.61
C GLY A 356 36.08 30.16 13.19
N ARG A 357 35.01 29.69 12.53
CA ARG A 357 35.08 29.06 11.19
C ARG A 357 34.10 29.72 10.23
N LEU A 358 34.51 29.88 8.98
CA LEU A 358 33.64 30.21 7.86
C LEU A 358 32.86 28.97 7.41
N GLY A 359 31.61 29.15 7.03
CA GLY A 359 30.80 28.13 6.37
C GLY A 359 30.85 28.31 4.86
N VAL A 360 31.24 27.28 4.12
CA VAL A 360 31.41 27.33 2.66
C VAL A 360 30.40 26.41 2.01
N VAL A 361 29.69 26.94 1.03
CA VAL A 361 28.70 26.21 0.22
C VAL A 361 29.07 26.37 -1.24
N CYS A 362 29.56 25.30 -1.86
CA CYS A 362 29.89 25.27 -3.28
C CYS A 362 28.78 24.56 -4.06
N VAL A 363 28.37 25.14 -5.18
CA VAL A 363 27.40 24.54 -6.11
C VAL A 363 28.13 24.08 -7.37
N ARG A 364 28.04 22.77 -7.64
CA ARG A 364 28.58 22.12 -8.83
C ARG A 364 27.48 21.28 -9.48
N ILE A 365 27.06 21.65 -10.69
CA ILE A 365 26.03 20.93 -11.44
C ILE A 365 26.70 20.31 -12.68
N GLY A 366 26.91 18.99 -12.67
CA GLY A 366 27.49 18.27 -13.81
C GLY A 366 26.45 17.60 -14.71
N ASN A 367 25.19 17.49 -14.29
CA ASN A 367 24.11 16.87 -15.06
C ASN A 367 22.69 17.24 -14.55
N THR A 368 21.68 16.94 -15.38
CA THR A 368 20.25 17.24 -15.16
C THR A 368 19.63 16.59 -13.93
N VAL A 369 20.17 15.45 -13.48
CA VAL A 369 19.70 14.74 -12.29
C VAL A 369 20.22 15.40 -11.01
N GLU A 370 21.35 16.10 -11.08
CA GLU A 370 21.94 16.84 -9.96
C GLU A 370 21.25 18.18 -9.71
N ALA A 371 20.82 18.89 -10.76
CA ALA A 371 20.05 20.14 -10.65
C ALA A 371 18.71 19.93 -9.94
N ALA A 372 17.97 18.87 -10.32
CA ALA A 372 16.69 18.52 -9.69
C ALA A 372 16.84 18.03 -8.22
N ARG A 373 18.03 17.56 -7.83
CA ARG A 373 18.32 17.11 -6.46
C ARG A 373 18.66 18.26 -5.51
N VAL A 374 19.23 19.36 -6.00
CA VAL A 374 19.51 20.57 -5.20
C VAL A 374 18.20 21.19 -4.68
N VAL A 375 17.13 21.13 -5.46
CA VAL A 375 15.79 21.64 -5.08
C VAL A 375 15.11 20.79 -3.98
N ARG A 376 15.49 19.52 -3.80
CA ARG A 376 14.85 18.58 -2.84
C ARG A 376 15.57 18.46 -1.48
N GLY A 377 16.57 19.28 -1.21
CA GLY A 377 17.17 19.40 0.13
C GLY A 377 18.56 18.76 0.31
N PRO A 378 19.16 18.89 1.51
CA PRO A 378 20.61 19.14 1.65
C PRO A 378 21.53 17.90 1.62
N ARG A 379 21.12 16.78 1.00
CA ARG A 379 21.80 15.47 1.15
C ARG A 379 22.52 14.92 -0.09
N SER A 380 22.87 15.73 -1.09
CA SER A 380 23.48 15.22 -2.33
C SER A 380 24.76 15.94 -2.75
N GLY A 381 25.74 15.18 -3.25
CA GLY A 381 27.11 15.60 -3.58
C GLY A 381 27.29 16.61 -4.74
N SER A 382 26.23 17.32 -5.14
CA SER A 382 26.27 18.50 -6.02
C SER A 382 26.41 19.82 -5.24
N LEU A 383 26.20 19.78 -3.92
CA LEU A 383 26.31 20.92 -3.02
C LEU A 383 27.36 20.57 -1.96
N VAL A 384 28.59 21.01 -2.19
CA VAL A 384 29.73 20.72 -1.30
C VAL A 384 29.67 21.71 -0.14
N ARG A 385 29.46 21.20 1.07
CA ARG A 385 29.52 22.01 2.29
C ARG A 385 30.78 21.70 3.05
N MET A 386 31.52 22.74 3.39
CA MET A 386 32.73 22.63 4.19
C MET A 386 32.79 23.80 5.16
N ASN A 387 33.59 23.65 6.22
CA ASN A 387 33.85 24.74 7.14
C ASN A 387 35.36 24.96 7.12
N ALA A 388 35.82 26.20 7.05
CA ALA A 388 37.24 26.52 6.96
C ALA A 388 37.60 27.74 7.80
N GLY A 389 38.83 27.81 8.28
CA GLY A 389 39.37 29.04 8.89
C GLY A 389 39.66 30.09 7.82
N GLU A 390 40.12 29.62 6.65
CA GLU A 390 40.45 30.44 5.48
C GLU A 390 39.92 29.81 4.18
N VAL A 391 39.44 30.66 3.27
CA VAL A 391 38.91 30.28 1.95
C VAL A 391 39.48 31.21 0.88
N VAL A 392 40.28 30.68 -0.03
CA VAL A 392 40.82 31.41 -1.18
C VAL A 392 39.95 31.12 -2.40
N VAL A 393 39.47 32.17 -3.07
CA VAL A 393 38.61 32.07 -4.26
C VAL A 393 39.34 32.64 -5.47
N GLU A 394 39.48 31.82 -6.51
CA GLU A 394 40.17 32.12 -7.75
C GLU A 394 39.20 32.05 -8.94
N ALA A 395 39.38 32.96 -9.89
CA ALA A 395 38.74 32.92 -11.20
C ALA A 395 39.77 33.14 -12.31
N GLY A 396 39.44 32.73 -13.54
CA GLY A 396 40.29 32.94 -14.71
C GLY A 396 40.43 34.40 -15.19
N ALA A 397 39.94 35.37 -14.43
CA ALA A 397 40.02 36.81 -14.70
C ALA A 397 40.69 37.54 -13.52
N ASP A 398 41.36 38.66 -13.81
CA ASP A 398 42.14 39.43 -12.82
C ASP A 398 41.27 40.08 -11.73
N THR A 399 39.97 40.23 -11.98
CA THR A 399 39.00 40.77 -11.03
C THR A 399 37.76 39.89 -10.97
N LEU A 400 37.16 39.80 -9.78
CA LEU A 400 35.99 38.96 -9.49
C LEU A 400 34.85 39.82 -8.90
N PRO A 401 33.62 39.75 -9.45
CA PRO A 401 32.46 40.34 -8.79
C PRO A 401 32.08 39.52 -7.54
N VAL A 402 31.98 40.22 -6.41
CA VAL A 402 31.67 39.65 -5.09
C VAL A 402 30.48 40.37 -4.49
N GLY A 403 29.48 39.62 -4.04
CA GLY A 403 28.40 40.15 -3.22
C GLY A 403 28.73 40.01 -1.74
N ILE A 404 29.04 41.11 -1.04
CA ILE A 404 29.39 41.12 0.40
C ILE A 404 28.19 41.69 1.18
N ASP A 405 27.51 40.86 1.98
CA ASP A 405 26.32 41.23 2.76
C ASP A 405 25.21 41.96 1.95
N GLY A 406 25.17 41.73 0.64
CA GLY A 406 24.22 42.33 -0.30
C GLY A 406 24.73 43.58 -1.04
N GLU A 407 25.95 44.04 -0.78
CA GLU A 407 26.65 45.05 -1.56
C GLU A 407 27.49 44.39 -2.66
N HIS A 408 27.46 44.93 -3.88
CA HIS A 408 28.26 44.44 -4.99
C HIS A 408 29.59 45.19 -5.05
N VAL A 409 30.69 44.45 -4.96
CA VAL A 409 32.05 44.97 -5.10
C VAL A 409 32.82 44.14 -6.11
N VAL A 410 33.78 44.76 -6.77
CA VAL A 410 34.74 44.05 -7.63
C VAL A 410 36.06 44.01 -6.90
N LEU A 411 36.56 42.80 -6.63
CA LEU A 411 37.81 42.58 -5.90
C LEU A 411 38.86 41.94 -6.81
N PRO A 412 40.17 42.21 -6.61
CA PRO A 412 41.24 41.49 -7.30
C PRO A 412 41.17 39.99 -6.99
N SER A 413 41.39 39.16 -8.02
CA SER A 413 41.55 37.71 -7.86
C SER A 413 43.02 37.39 -7.52
N PRO A 414 43.33 36.54 -6.52
CA PRO A 414 42.41 35.76 -5.69
C PRO A 414 41.82 36.55 -4.50
N VAL A 415 40.57 36.24 -4.14
CA VAL A 415 39.91 36.80 -2.95
C VAL A 415 40.10 35.86 -1.77
N VAL A 416 40.83 36.30 -0.75
CA VAL A 416 41.05 35.54 0.50
C VAL A 416 39.99 35.90 1.53
N CYS A 417 39.20 34.91 1.93
CA CYS A 417 38.21 35.04 2.99
C CYS A 417 38.71 34.40 4.29
N ARG A 418 38.70 35.15 5.41
CA ARG A 418 39.16 34.66 6.72
C ARG A 418 38.18 34.99 7.84
N SER A 419 38.13 34.15 8.87
CA SER A 419 37.38 34.44 10.11
C SER A 419 38.28 35.12 11.14
N ALA A 420 37.75 36.12 11.84
CA ALA A 420 38.35 36.72 13.02
C ALA A 420 37.51 36.33 14.26
N PRO A 421 37.90 35.26 14.99
CA PRO A 421 37.09 34.71 16.07
C PRO A 421 36.88 35.69 17.22
N GLY A 422 35.64 35.86 17.69
CA GLY A 422 35.30 36.72 18.83
C GLY A 422 35.66 38.21 18.66
N ALA A 423 35.92 38.66 17.44
CA ALA A 423 36.41 40.01 17.14
C ALA A 423 35.38 41.12 17.42
N LEU A 424 34.09 40.79 17.53
CA LEU A 424 33.02 41.73 17.81
C LEU A 424 32.34 41.41 19.14
N ARG A 425 32.27 42.41 20.01
CA ARG A 425 31.47 42.37 21.25
C ARG A 425 30.05 42.80 20.92
N VAL A 426 29.09 41.88 20.96
CA VAL A 426 27.69 42.18 20.64
C VAL A 426 26.85 42.11 21.91
N ARG A 427 26.17 43.20 22.24
CA ARG A 427 25.26 43.27 23.39
C ARG A 427 23.82 43.04 22.93
N VAL A 428 23.13 42.10 23.55
CA VAL A 428 21.74 41.72 23.23
C VAL A 428 20.87 41.71 24.48
N PRO A 429 19.54 41.89 24.39
CA PRO A 429 18.66 41.80 25.55
C PRO A 429 18.73 40.41 26.18
N ARG A 430 18.61 40.32 27.51
CA ARG A 430 18.61 39.03 28.24
C ARG A 430 17.48 38.09 27.81
N ARG A 431 16.30 38.65 27.53
CA ARG A 431 15.13 37.92 27.02
C ARG A 431 14.97 38.17 25.52
N ARG A 432 15.09 37.11 24.71
CA ARG A 432 15.02 37.15 23.24
C ARG A 432 13.87 36.28 22.74
N THR A 433 12.84 36.89 22.13
CA THR A 433 11.66 36.18 21.57
C THR A 433 12.02 35.40 20.29
N GLY A 434 13.03 35.87 19.56
CA GLY A 434 13.50 35.28 18.32
C GLY A 434 14.42 34.06 18.47
N THR A 435 14.88 33.71 19.68
CA THR A 435 15.61 32.45 19.90
C THR A 435 14.67 31.27 19.71
N PRO A 436 14.84 30.40 18.69
CA PRO A 436 14.03 29.19 18.61
C PRO A 436 14.32 28.34 19.85
N LEU A 437 13.27 27.83 20.50
CA LEU A 437 13.38 26.56 21.20
C LEU A 437 14.06 25.61 20.22
N ARG A 438 15.24 25.07 20.56
CA ARG A 438 16.07 24.24 19.67
C ARG A 438 15.16 23.33 18.82
N GLY A 439 15.16 23.56 17.51
CA GLY A 439 14.22 22.91 16.59
C GLY A 439 14.17 21.40 16.83
N GLY A 440 12.95 20.88 17.03
CA GLY A 440 12.70 19.48 17.35
C GLY A 440 13.47 18.57 16.41
N ALA A 441 14.10 17.54 16.99
CA ALA A 441 14.75 16.49 16.23
C ALA A 441 13.76 15.93 15.20
N ALA A 442 14.26 15.54 14.01
CA ALA A 442 13.49 14.71 13.09
C ALA A 442 12.87 13.55 13.88
N ALA A 443 11.62 13.17 13.56
CA ALA A 443 10.89 12.12 14.27
C ALA A 443 11.73 10.83 14.30
N ASP A 444 12.40 10.60 15.43
CA ASP A 444 13.25 9.45 15.67
C ASP A 444 12.36 8.33 16.18
N TRP A 445 11.69 7.65 15.24
CA TRP A 445 10.74 6.58 15.52
C TRP A 445 11.28 5.50 16.47
N PRO A 446 12.55 5.03 16.34
CA PRO A 446 13.17 4.14 17.33
C PRO A 446 13.23 4.67 18.76
N ARG A 447 13.19 5.98 18.94
CA ARG A 447 13.21 6.63 20.25
C ARG A 447 11.79 6.85 20.78
N VAL A 448 10.84 7.18 19.91
CA VAL A 448 9.40 7.25 20.21
C VAL A 448 8.86 5.88 20.64
N THR A 449 9.25 4.80 19.95
CA THR A 449 8.87 3.43 20.32
C THR A 449 9.42 3.06 21.70
N ARG A 450 10.70 3.34 21.97
CA ARG A 450 11.29 3.11 23.30
C ARG A 450 10.62 3.92 24.41
N LEU A 451 10.22 5.17 24.15
CA LEU A 451 9.46 6.00 25.08
C LEU A 451 8.06 5.44 25.35
N SER A 452 7.37 4.93 24.32
CA SER A 452 6.03 4.34 24.45
C SER A 452 6.01 3.02 25.22
N LEU A 453 7.09 2.23 25.11
CA LEU A 453 7.27 0.89 25.69
C LEU A 453 7.85 0.90 27.11
N GLY A 454 7.95 2.08 27.74
CA GLY A 454 8.61 2.29 29.02
C GLY A 454 8.04 1.44 30.16
N ARG A 455 8.54 0.21 30.31
CA ARG A 455 8.67 -0.64 31.52
C ARG A 455 9.16 -2.09 31.28
N LEU A 456 9.46 -2.53 30.05
CA LEU A 456 9.80 -3.95 29.79
C LEU A 456 11.29 -4.33 29.74
N PHE A 457 12.23 -3.44 30.07
CA PHE A 457 13.66 -3.83 30.19
C PHE A 457 14.32 -3.16 31.41
N PRO A 458 14.63 -3.91 32.49
CA PRO A 458 15.54 -3.46 33.52
C PRO A 458 16.97 -3.46 32.95
N GLY A 459 17.63 -2.31 32.99
CA GLY A 459 19.02 -2.15 32.54
C GLY A 459 20.01 -2.77 33.51
N ARG A 460 21.01 -3.48 32.97
CA ARG A 460 22.26 -3.80 33.65
C ARG A 460 22.92 -2.50 34.13
N ALA A 461 23.01 -2.32 35.44
CA ALA A 461 23.82 -1.31 36.06
C ALA A 461 25.31 -1.56 35.74
N ARG A 462 26.01 -0.50 35.33
CA ARG A 462 27.48 -0.45 35.27
C ARG A 462 27.94 0.21 36.57
N GLU A 463 28.42 -0.59 37.51
CA GLU A 463 29.42 -0.22 38.52
C GLU A 463 30.76 -0.80 38.02
N GLY A 464 31.94 -0.24 38.22
CA GLY A 464 32.44 0.94 38.89
C GLY A 464 33.94 1.01 38.57
N THR A 465 34.49 2.21 38.54
CA THR A 465 35.92 2.50 38.33
C THR A 465 36.72 2.38 39.63
N ALA A 466 37.86 1.68 39.60
CA ALA A 466 39.03 1.80 40.51
C ALA A 466 40.21 1.05 39.84
N SER A 467 41.21 1.69 39.24
CA SER A 467 42.39 2.40 39.80
C SER A 467 43.58 1.50 40.19
N ARG A 468 44.76 1.84 39.62
CA ARG A 468 46.15 1.54 40.07
C ARG A 468 46.65 0.09 39.89
N GLU A 469 47.93 -0.22 39.64
CA GLU A 469 49.22 0.47 39.46
C GLU A 469 50.17 -0.62 38.88
N GLU A 470 50.97 -0.31 37.86
CA GLU A 470 52.44 -0.29 37.92
C GLU A 470 53.19 -1.64 37.80
N ASP A 471 53.97 -1.69 36.72
CA ASP A 471 55.39 -2.02 36.68
C ASP A 471 55.91 -3.47 36.50
N GLY A 472 57.02 -3.55 35.77
CA GLY A 472 57.99 -4.64 35.92
C GLY A 472 58.00 -5.77 34.88
N ARG A 473 58.51 -5.48 33.67
CA ARG A 473 59.44 -6.42 32.99
C ARG A 473 60.69 -6.57 33.90
N PRO A 474 61.50 -7.66 33.88
CA PRO A 474 62.15 -8.08 32.62
C PRO A 474 62.70 -9.54 32.51
N VAL A 475 63.31 -9.79 31.34
CA VAL A 475 64.47 -10.68 31.07
C VAL A 475 64.22 -12.20 30.93
N THR A 476 64.32 -12.67 29.67
CA THR A 476 64.79 -14.00 29.20
C THR A 476 66.27 -14.20 29.52
N PRO A 477 66.83 -15.43 29.65
CA PRO A 477 67.44 -16.05 28.45
C PRO A 477 67.60 -17.59 28.45
N GLY A 478 67.91 -18.13 27.26
CA GLY A 478 68.74 -19.34 27.04
C GLY A 478 67.97 -20.66 27.08
N GLY A 479 67.85 -21.39 25.97
CA GLY A 479 68.89 -22.31 25.45
C GLY A 479 68.49 -23.74 25.88
N THR A 480 68.69 -24.85 25.19
CA THR A 480 69.41 -25.26 23.98
C THR A 480 69.08 -26.77 23.79
N HIS A 481 69.43 -27.34 22.63
CA HIS A 481 69.64 -28.79 22.36
C HIS A 481 68.40 -29.71 22.21
N ALA A 482 68.39 -30.74 21.35
CA ALA A 482 69.27 -31.21 20.28
C ALA A 482 68.62 -32.45 19.61
N ALA A 483 69.10 -32.77 18.39
CA ALA A 483 69.14 -34.07 17.70
C ALA A 483 67.78 -34.73 17.35
N GLY A 484 67.52 -35.26 16.16
CA GLY A 484 68.27 -36.00 15.13
C GLY A 484 67.23 -36.97 14.52
N ALA A 485 67.27 -37.53 13.31
CA ALA A 485 68.30 -37.74 12.31
C ALA A 485 67.61 -38.18 10.99
N GLU A 486 68.32 -37.99 9.87
CA GLU A 486 68.42 -38.83 8.65
C GLU A 486 67.16 -39.13 7.79
N GLY A 487 67.18 -39.13 6.45
CA GLY A 487 68.25 -39.01 5.45
C GLY A 487 67.72 -39.29 4.02
N ALA A 488 68.62 -39.14 3.02
CA ALA A 488 68.54 -39.37 1.56
C ALA A 488 68.06 -38.19 0.67
N MET A 489 68.95 -37.40 0.02
CA MET A 489 69.72 -37.61 -1.25
C MET A 489 68.83 -37.90 -2.48
N SER A 490 68.94 -37.29 -3.67
CA SER A 490 69.99 -36.64 -4.49
C SER A 490 69.27 -35.96 -5.70
N GLY A 491 69.74 -34.98 -6.48
CA GLY A 491 71.01 -34.28 -6.70
C GLY A 491 70.88 -33.36 -7.94
N GLU A 492 71.80 -32.39 -8.04
CA GLU A 492 72.31 -31.66 -9.25
C GLU A 492 71.36 -30.77 -10.09
N ASP A 493 71.72 -29.61 -10.64
CA ASP A 493 72.84 -28.64 -10.53
C ASP A 493 72.46 -27.44 -11.43
N GLY A 494 73.00 -26.23 -11.19
CA GLY A 494 73.03 -25.16 -12.21
C GLY A 494 72.82 -23.71 -11.74
N ALA A 495 73.94 -23.04 -11.44
CA ALA A 495 74.21 -21.61 -11.20
C ALA A 495 73.67 -20.65 -12.31
N GLU A 496 73.58 -19.32 -12.24
CA GLU A 496 74.00 -18.25 -11.32
C GLU A 496 73.33 -16.92 -11.80
N HIS A 497 73.23 -15.92 -10.89
CA HIS A 497 73.28 -14.45 -11.10
C HIS A 497 72.17 -13.60 -10.42
N GLY A 498 72.58 -12.84 -9.39
CA GLY A 498 72.45 -11.38 -9.39
C GLY A 498 71.23 -10.68 -8.76
N GLU A 499 71.37 -10.33 -7.47
CA GLU A 499 70.91 -9.07 -6.83
C GLU A 499 69.40 -8.78 -6.55
N PRO A 500 69.09 -7.87 -5.58
CA PRO A 500 68.08 -8.13 -4.56
C PRO A 500 66.68 -7.60 -4.86
N SER A 501 65.70 -8.36 -4.39
CA SER A 501 64.26 -8.12 -4.49
C SER A 501 63.81 -6.83 -3.77
N SER A 502 63.35 -5.85 -4.55
CA SER A 502 62.27 -4.94 -4.14
C SER A 502 60.93 -5.69 -4.24
N PRO A 503 59.99 -5.57 -3.28
CA PRO A 503 58.75 -6.32 -3.33
C PRO A 503 57.84 -5.76 -4.43
N PRO A 504 57.41 -6.56 -5.42
CA PRO A 504 56.39 -6.11 -6.35
C PRO A 504 55.02 -6.14 -5.67
N SER A 505 54.31 -5.03 -5.87
CA SER A 505 52.88 -4.82 -5.68
C SER A 505 52.05 -6.10 -5.70
N ALA A 506 51.25 -6.29 -4.65
CA ALA A 506 50.16 -7.25 -4.62
C ALA A 506 49.19 -6.98 -5.79
N GLY A 507 49.39 -7.70 -6.89
CA GLY A 507 48.40 -7.84 -7.94
C GLY A 507 47.13 -8.49 -7.39
N PRO A 508 45.94 -8.14 -7.91
CA PRO A 508 44.69 -8.66 -7.41
C PRO A 508 44.65 -10.19 -7.58
N SER A 509 44.47 -10.90 -6.47
CA SER A 509 44.26 -12.35 -6.45
C SER A 509 43.14 -12.72 -7.44
N PRO A 510 43.28 -13.79 -8.25
CA PRO A 510 42.18 -14.24 -9.08
C PRO A 510 41.11 -14.80 -8.16
N ARG A 511 40.09 -13.99 -7.85
CA ARG A 511 38.85 -14.51 -7.27
C ARG A 511 38.26 -15.46 -8.30
N GLY A 512 38.51 -16.75 -8.10
CA GLY A 512 37.89 -17.84 -8.84
C GLY A 512 36.40 -17.61 -8.89
N SER A 513 35.90 -17.15 -10.03
CA SER A 513 34.49 -17.09 -10.30
C SER A 513 34.04 -18.54 -10.52
N THR A 514 33.66 -19.22 -9.42
CA THR A 514 32.86 -20.43 -9.56
C THR A 514 31.58 -20.00 -10.28
N ARG A 515 31.48 -20.31 -11.57
CA ARG A 515 30.24 -20.24 -12.35
C ARG A 515 29.16 -20.97 -11.56
N ARG A 516 28.34 -20.24 -10.80
CA ARG A 516 27.17 -20.80 -10.12
C ARG A 516 26.20 -21.24 -11.21
N ARG A 517 26.11 -22.57 -11.42
CA ARG A 517 25.15 -23.16 -12.35
C ARG A 517 23.73 -22.70 -11.96
N PRO A 518 22.93 -22.14 -12.88
CA PRO A 518 21.67 -21.47 -12.55
C PRO A 518 20.49 -22.41 -12.19
N HIS A 519 20.74 -23.70 -11.91
CA HIS A 519 19.72 -24.76 -11.88
C HIS A 519 19.48 -25.43 -10.53
N HIS A 520 20.17 -25.06 -9.45
CA HIS A 520 19.97 -25.75 -8.17
C HIS A 520 18.66 -25.36 -7.46
N LEU A 521 17.93 -26.37 -7.02
CA LEU A 521 16.79 -26.22 -6.10
C LEU A 521 17.28 -25.68 -4.74
N SER A 522 16.45 -24.88 -4.10
CA SER A 522 16.72 -24.33 -2.76
C SER A 522 16.28 -25.34 -1.71
N LEU A 523 17.17 -25.78 -0.81
CA LEU A 523 16.83 -26.74 0.26
C LEU A 523 15.63 -26.26 1.13
N PRO A 524 15.58 -25.00 1.62
CA PRO A 524 14.38 -24.48 2.30
C PRO A 524 13.12 -24.47 1.43
N GLY A 525 13.29 -24.26 0.12
CA GLY A 525 12.18 -24.34 -0.82
C GLY A 525 11.67 -25.78 -0.94
N CYS A 526 12.56 -26.77 -1.04
CA CYS A 526 12.16 -28.17 -1.11
C CYS A 526 11.46 -28.64 0.17
N TRP A 527 11.88 -28.19 1.35
CA TRP A 527 11.16 -28.46 2.60
C TRP A 527 9.76 -27.83 2.60
N GLY A 528 9.63 -26.56 2.18
CA GLY A 528 8.32 -25.92 2.05
C GLY A 528 7.43 -26.61 1.02
N ALA A 529 8.01 -27.08 -0.09
CA ALA A 529 7.31 -27.84 -1.12
C ALA A 529 6.78 -29.17 -0.57
N LEU A 530 7.63 -29.94 0.12
CA LEU A 530 7.25 -31.19 0.76
C LEU A 530 6.13 -30.97 1.78
N PHE A 531 6.25 -29.96 2.63
CA PHE A 531 5.27 -29.65 3.66
C PHE A 531 3.88 -29.38 3.08
N LEU A 532 3.75 -28.44 2.12
CA LEU A 532 2.43 -28.17 1.53
C LEU A 532 1.94 -29.28 0.59
N ALA A 533 2.86 -30.03 -0.04
CA ALA A 533 2.48 -31.22 -0.80
C ALA A 533 1.83 -32.28 0.11
N CYS A 534 2.42 -32.56 1.27
CA CYS A 534 1.85 -33.45 2.27
C CYS A 534 0.48 -32.99 2.75
N LEU A 535 0.32 -31.69 3.05
CA LEU A 535 -0.97 -31.13 3.47
C LEU A 535 -2.05 -31.20 2.37
N SER A 536 -1.69 -31.22 1.08
CA SER A 536 -2.68 -31.35 0.01
C SER A 536 -3.49 -32.65 0.03
N PHE A 537 -2.99 -33.69 0.73
CA PHE A 537 -3.66 -34.97 0.91
C PHE A 537 -4.72 -34.97 2.01
N THR A 538 -4.88 -33.89 2.77
CA THR A 538 -5.99 -33.76 3.74
C THR A 538 -7.36 -33.85 3.04
N PRO A 539 -8.42 -34.23 3.78
CA PRO A 539 -9.76 -34.33 3.23
C PRO A 539 -10.26 -33.00 2.65
N SER A 540 -11.14 -33.10 1.66
CA SER A 540 -11.88 -32.00 1.01
C SER A 540 -13.35 -32.41 0.94
N LEU A 541 -14.20 -31.59 0.30
CA LEU A 541 -15.63 -31.83 0.16
C LEU A 541 -15.93 -33.08 -0.67
N LEU A 542 -15.28 -33.25 -1.83
CA LEU A 542 -15.64 -34.29 -2.79
C LEU A 542 -14.56 -35.38 -2.92
N PRO A 543 -14.94 -36.61 -3.36
CA PRO A 543 -13.99 -37.65 -3.72
C PRO A 543 -13.22 -37.24 -4.99
N ARG A 544 -11.90 -37.38 -4.95
CA ARG A 544 -10.98 -36.94 -6.01
C ARG A 544 -10.30 -38.13 -6.68
N GLY A 545 -10.19 -38.05 -8.01
CA GLY A 545 -9.33 -38.94 -8.79
C GLY A 545 -7.84 -38.59 -8.61
N GLY A 546 -6.96 -39.56 -8.87
CA GLY A 546 -5.52 -39.37 -8.64
C GLY A 546 -4.85 -38.30 -9.53
N LEU A 547 -5.39 -38.03 -10.73
CA LEU A 547 -4.90 -36.94 -11.59
C LEU A 547 -5.13 -35.57 -10.96
N LEU A 548 -6.33 -35.34 -10.42
CA LEU A 548 -6.70 -34.08 -9.78
C LEU A 548 -5.94 -33.89 -8.47
N GLN A 549 -5.80 -34.95 -7.67
CA GLN A 549 -4.95 -34.92 -6.48
C GLN A 549 -3.50 -34.57 -6.82
N GLY A 550 -2.98 -35.10 -7.93
CA GLY A 550 -1.66 -34.75 -8.45
C GLY A 550 -1.54 -33.27 -8.80
N LEU A 551 -2.53 -32.68 -9.46
CA LEU A 551 -2.58 -31.26 -9.78
C LEU A 551 -2.52 -30.37 -8.52
N ILE A 552 -3.38 -30.64 -7.53
CA ILE A 552 -3.44 -29.89 -6.26
C ILE A 552 -2.11 -30.02 -5.51
N CYS A 553 -1.56 -31.23 -5.45
CA CYS A 553 -0.28 -31.50 -4.82
C CYS A 553 0.86 -30.71 -5.49
N GLY A 554 0.90 -30.68 -6.82
CA GLY A 554 1.90 -29.91 -7.59
C GLY A 554 1.79 -28.39 -7.39
N ILE A 555 0.58 -27.83 -7.38
CA ILE A 555 0.32 -26.40 -7.11
C ILE A 555 0.75 -26.05 -5.67
N SER A 556 0.30 -26.84 -4.69
CA SER A 556 0.63 -26.65 -3.27
C SER A 556 2.13 -26.75 -3.03
N ALA A 557 2.81 -27.72 -3.65
CA ALA A 557 4.26 -27.84 -3.62
C ALA A 557 4.97 -26.60 -4.18
N ALA A 558 4.47 -26.03 -5.28
CA ALA A 558 5.06 -24.85 -5.91
C ALA A 558 4.93 -23.60 -5.03
N ILE A 559 3.77 -23.42 -4.40
CA ILE A 559 3.51 -22.35 -3.42
C ILE A 559 4.44 -22.53 -2.21
N GLY A 560 4.50 -23.76 -1.67
CA GLY A 560 5.34 -24.10 -0.53
C GLY A 560 6.82 -23.87 -0.81
N TYR A 561 7.26 -24.18 -2.03
CA TYR A 561 8.61 -23.85 -2.49
C TYR A 561 8.87 -22.35 -2.50
N GLY A 562 7.93 -21.56 -3.02
CA GLY A 562 7.99 -20.10 -3.02
C GLY A 562 8.12 -19.54 -1.60
N LEU A 563 7.23 -19.96 -0.70
CA LEU A 563 7.23 -19.56 0.71
C LEU A 563 8.52 -19.95 1.41
N GLY A 564 9.01 -21.18 1.23
CA GLY A 564 10.27 -21.63 1.81
C GLY A 564 11.48 -20.82 1.33
N VAL A 565 11.50 -20.41 0.05
CA VAL A 565 12.54 -19.52 -0.50
C VAL A 565 12.45 -18.12 0.09
N VAL A 566 11.25 -17.56 0.22
CA VAL A 566 11.01 -16.23 0.80
C VAL A 566 11.36 -16.21 2.28
N ALA A 567 10.88 -17.19 3.06
CA ALA A 567 11.20 -17.32 4.48
C ALA A 567 12.71 -17.42 4.70
N ALA A 568 13.41 -18.24 3.90
CA ALA A 568 14.87 -18.31 3.97
C ALA A 568 15.56 -17.00 3.56
N TYR A 569 15.02 -16.26 2.60
CA TYR A 569 15.53 -14.94 2.23
C TYR A 569 15.37 -13.92 3.37
N VAL A 570 14.18 -13.85 3.97
CA VAL A 570 13.87 -12.97 5.11
C VAL A 570 14.74 -13.31 6.31
N TRP A 571 14.83 -14.59 6.68
CA TRP A 571 15.69 -15.06 7.77
C TRP A 571 17.16 -14.66 7.57
N ARG A 572 17.70 -14.81 6.35
CA ARG A 572 19.07 -14.40 6.04
C ARG A 572 19.27 -12.88 6.15
N ALA A 573 18.27 -12.10 5.76
CA ALA A 573 18.31 -10.64 5.90
C ALA A 573 18.29 -10.19 7.36
N PHE A 574 17.52 -10.86 8.23
CA PHE A 574 17.51 -10.58 9.67
C PHE A 574 18.77 -11.08 10.39
N ALA A 575 19.26 -12.26 10.03
CA ALA A 575 20.41 -12.88 10.69
C ALA A 575 21.77 -12.35 10.20
N ASP A 576 21.79 -11.47 9.19
CA ASP A 576 22.99 -10.98 8.48
C ASP A 576 23.95 -12.11 8.08
N ARG A 577 23.38 -13.20 7.53
CA ARG A 577 24.12 -14.42 7.17
C ARG A 577 24.08 -14.68 5.66
N GLU A 578 25.23 -15.02 5.09
CA GLU A 578 25.31 -15.46 3.70
C GLU A 578 24.64 -16.84 3.48
N ALA A 579 24.27 -17.11 2.22
CA ALA A 579 23.72 -18.40 1.85
C ALA A 579 24.79 -19.49 1.96
N ARG A 580 24.69 -20.33 3.00
CA ARG A 580 25.48 -21.55 3.13
C ARG A 580 25.11 -22.54 2.03
N ASN A 581 26.12 -23.19 1.45
CA ASN A 581 25.88 -24.35 0.59
C ASN A 581 25.36 -25.48 1.48
N ALA A 582 24.20 -26.04 1.13
CA ALA A 582 23.64 -27.18 1.84
C ALA A 582 24.62 -28.37 1.77
N SER A 583 24.89 -29.00 2.91
CA SER A 583 25.73 -30.19 2.96
C SER A 583 25.05 -31.36 2.24
N ARG A 584 25.84 -32.33 1.74
CA ARG A 584 25.27 -33.58 1.20
C ARG A 584 24.36 -34.26 2.22
N ARG A 585 24.72 -34.27 3.50
CA ARG A 585 23.90 -34.82 4.59
C ARG A 585 22.51 -34.17 4.67
N ALA A 586 22.42 -32.85 4.55
CA ALA A 586 21.14 -32.15 4.60
C ALA A 586 20.20 -32.54 3.43
N TRP A 587 20.76 -32.80 2.24
CA TRP A 587 20.00 -33.32 1.11
C TRP A 587 19.56 -34.78 1.30
N HIS A 588 20.37 -35.62 1.94
CA HIS A 588 19.97 -36.99 2.27
C HIS A 588 18.86 -37.01 3.33
N ILE A 589 18.93 -36.14 4.34
CA ILE A 589 17.87 -35.97 5.34
C ILE A 589 16.57 -35.53 4.68
N LEU A 590 16.63 -34.56 3.76
CA LEU A 590 15.46 -34.18 2.97
C LEU A 590 14.93 -35.34 2.14
N LEU A 591 15.78 -36.11 1.47
CA LEU A 591 15.34 -37.23 0.64
C LEU A 591 14.64 -38.31 1.46
N ILE A 592 15.23 -38.72 2.58
CA ILE A 592 14.64 -39.71 3.50
C ILE A 592 13.34 -39.16 4.08
N GLY A 593 13.35 -37.92 4.58
CA GLY A 593 12.17 -37.25 5.12
C GLY A 593 11.06 -37.11 4.08
N ALA A 594 11.40 -36.80 2.82
CA ALA A 594 10.46 -36.70 1.72
C ALA A 594 9.83 -38.05 1.40
N THR A 595 10.61 -39.13 1.31
CA THR A 595 10.08 -40.47 1.06
C THR A 595 9.13 -40.91 2.18
N VAL A 596 9.51 -40.71 3.45
CA VAL A 596 8.66 -41.09 4.59
C VAL A 596 7.39 -40.25 4.66
N LEU A 597 7.53 -38.91 4.65
CA LEU A 597 6.39 -38.00 4.78
C LEU A 597 5.44 -38.09 3.59
N ALA A 598 5.96 -38.20 2.36
CA ALA A 598 5.11 -38.38 1.18
C ALA A 598 4.41 -39.75 1.20
N GLY A 599 5.09 -40.82 1.60
CA GLY A 599 4.48 -42.15 1.73
C GLY A 599 3.36 -42.19 2.77
N VAL A 600 3.60 -41.63 3.96
CA VAL A 600 2.58 -41.55 5.03
C VAL A 600 1.42 -40.65 4.59
N SER A 601 1.70 -39.47 4.04
CA SER A 601 0.64 -38.53 3.60
C SER A 601 -0.19 -39.10 2.46
N PHE A 602 0.44 -39.83 1.53
CA PHE A 602 -0.27 -40.53 0.46
C PHE A 602 -1.17 -41.63 1.01
N GLY A 603 -0.68 -42.43 1.97
CA GLY A 603 -1.48 -43.46 2.63
C GLY A 603 -2.68 -42.90 3.39
N LEU A 604 -2.48 -41.86 4.21
CA LEU A 604 -3.56 -41.13 4.89
C LEU A 604 -4.52 -40.49 3.89
N GLY A 605 -4.00 -39.93 2.80
CA GLY A 605 -4.80 -39.40 1.71
C GLY A 605 -5.70 -40.45 1.08
N GLN A 606 -5.19 -41.66 0.82
CA GLN A 606 -6.02 -42.77 0.33
C GLN A 606 -7.08 -43.19 1.34
N TYR A 607 -6.74 -43.20 2.63
CA TYR A 607 -7.69 -43.49 3.71
C TYR A 607 -8.85 -42.47 3.72
N TRP A 608 -8.56 -41.17 3.78
CA TRP A 608 -9.62 -40.15 3.76
C TRP A 608 -10.42 -40.13 2.46
N GLN A 609 -9.78 -40.42 1.33
CA GLN A 609 -10.48 -40.56 0.06
C GLN A 609 -11.38 -41.80 0.02
N HIS A 610 -11.05 -42.86 0.77
CA HIS A 610 -11.94 -44.00 0.95
C HIS A 610 -13.14 -43.64 1.85
N GLU A 611 -12.92 -42.95 2.97
CA GLU A 611 -13.99 -42.50 3.87
C GLU A 611 -14.97 -41.56 3.17
N ILE A 612 -14.50 -40.57 2.40
CA ILE A 612 -15.37 -39.66 1.63
C ILE A 612 -16.21 -40.44 0.60
N ARG A 613 -15.59 -41.42 -0.09
CA ARG A 613 -16.32 -42.28 -1.04
C ARG A 613 -17.37 -43.13 -0.34
N ALA A 614 -17.05 -43.70 0.82
CA ALA A 614 -17.98 -44.50 1.61
C ALA A 614 -19.17 -43.65 2.10
N LEU A 615 -18.90 -42.43 2.55
CA LEU A 615 -19.90 -41.49 3.02
C LEU A 615 -20.88 -41.05 1.90
N MET A 616 -20.41 -40.95 0.65
CA MET A 616 -21.25 -40.60 -0.51
C MET A 616 -21.75 -41.83 -1.32
N GLY A 617 -21.46 -43.05 -0.88
CA GLY A 617 -21.82 -44.27 -1.62
C GLY A 617 -21.11 -44.44 -2.98
N VAL A 618 -19.98 -43.78 -3.21
CA VAL A 618 -19.26 -43.83 -4.49
C VAL A 618 -18.28 -45.01 -4.52
N THR A 619 -18.47 -45.94 -5.45
CA THR A 619 -17.60 -47.12 -5.61
C THR A 619 -16.45 -46.94 -6.61
N ASP A 620 -16.47 -45.87 -7.40
CA ASP A 620 -15.50 -45.65 -8.48
C ASP A 620 -14.09 -45.33 -7.94
N TYR A 621 -13.16 -46.26 -8.19
CA TYR A 621 -11.76 -46.14 -7.82
C TYR A 621 -10.83 -46.66 -8.93
N SER A 622 -10.05 -45.75 -9.53
CA SER A 622 -9.08 -46.10 -10.55
C SER A 622 -7.66 -46.11 -9.99
N VAL A 623 -7.13 -47.31 -9.72
CA VAL A 623 -5.74 -47.55 -9.29
C VAL A 623 -4.74 -46.85 -10.22
N LEU A 624 -4.99 -46.88 -11.53
CA LEU A 624 -4.10 -46.27 -12.52
C LEU A 624 -3.94 -44.76 -12.30
N THR A 625 -5.06 -44.05 -12.09
CA THR A 625 -5.00 -42.60 -11.84
C THR A 625 -4.34 -42.28 -10.51
N THR A 626 -4.54 -43.12 -9.48
CA THR A 626 -3.89 -42.99 -8.18
C THR A 626 -2.37 -43.16 -8.29
N VAL A 627 -1.90 -44.13 -9.07
CA VAL A 627 -0.47 -44.33 -9.36
C VAL A 627 0.10 -43.17 -10.18
N ALA A 628 -0.70 -42.55 -11.05
CA ALA A 628 -0.29 -41.37 -11.84
C ALA A 628 -0.13 -40.10 -10.99
N CYS A 629 -0.79 -40.00 -9.83
CA CYS A 629 -0.78 -38.83 -8.94
C CYS A 629 0.62 -38.19 -8.70
N PRO A 630 1.65 -38.90 -8.21
CA PRO A 630 2.96 -38.32 -7.98
C PRO A 630 3.64 -37.79 -9.25
N PHE A 631 3.40 -38.43 -10.41
CA PHE A 631 3.97 -38.00 -11.68
C PHE A 631 3.32 -36.70 -12.17
N VAL A 632 2.00 -36.59 -12.07
CA VAL A 632 1.27 -35.36 -12.36
C VAL A 632 1.71 -34.23 -11.44
N ALA A 633 1.84 -34.50 -10.14
CA ALA A 633 2.32 -33.51 -9.17
C ALA A 633 3.72 -33.00 -9.52
N ALA A 634 4.64 -33.90 -9.87
CA ALA A 634 6.00 -33.55 -10.28
C ALA A 634 6.02 -32.72 -11.57
N LEU A 635 5.18 -33.05 -12.56
CA LEU A 635 5.04 -32.30 -13.80
C LEU A 635 4.55 -30.88 -13.54
N VAL A 636 3.42 -30.74 -12.83
CA VAL A 636 2.80 -29.45 -12.50
C VAL A 636 3.76 -28.58 -11.69
N PHE A 637 4.38 -29.14 -10.64
CA PHE A 637 5.39 -28.45 -9.85
C PHE A 637 6.54 -27.93 -10.72
N SER A 638 7.05 -28.77 -11.63
CA SER A 638 8.15 -28.42 -12.53
C SER A 638 7.77 -27.29 -13.48
N LEU A 639 6.58 -27.34 -14.08
CA LEU A 639 6.07 -26.30 -14.98
C LEU A 639 5.92 -24.96 -14.26
N LEU A 640 5.28 -24.93 -13.08
CA LEU A 640 5.11 -23.72 -12.29
C LEU A 640 6.44 -23.14 -11.82
N LEU A 641 7.37 -23.99 -11.41
CA LEU A 641 8.70 -23.58 -10.98
C LEU A 641 9.53 -23.02 -12.14
N LEU A 642 9.43 -23.61 -13.33
CA LEU A 642 10.05 -23.09 -14.55
C LEU A 642 9.42 -21.76 -14.96
N GLY A 643 8.10 -21.62 -14.88
CA GLY A 643 7.38 -20.37 -15.10
C GLY A 643 7.85 -19.26 -14.17
N GLY A 644 7.87 -19.51 -12.85
CA GLY A 644 8.38 -18.56 -11.86
C GLY A 644 9.86 -18.20 -12.07
N ARG A 645 10.70 -19.16 -12.50
CA ARG A 645 12.09 -18.88 -12.90
C ARG A 645 12.17 -18.05 -14.19
N GLY A 646 11.26 -18.26 -15.13
CA GLY A 646 11.10 -17.47 -16.36
C GLY A 646 10.79 -16.02 -16.04
N ILE A 647 9.78 -15.77 -15.21
CA ILE A 647 9.42 -14.43 -14.71
C ILE A 647 10.62 -13.77 -14.02
N ARG A 648 11.36 -14.52 -13.18
CA ARG A 648 12.58 -14.01 -12.53
C ARG A 648 13.69 -13.67 -13.53
N ARG A 649 13.86 -14.45 -14.60
CA ARG A 649 14.82 -14.16 -15.67
C ARG A 649 14.42 -12.90 -16.43
N LEU A 650 13.13 -12.77 -16.76
CA LEU A 650 12.56 -11.59 -17.40
C LEU A 650 12.80 -10.35 -16.53
N TYR A 651 12.46 -10.40 -15.24
CA TYR A 651 12.75 -9.34 -14.27
C TYR A 651 14.23 -8.91 -14.30
N ARG A 652 15.15 -9.87 -14.23
CA ARG A 652 16.59 -9.57 -14.26
C ARG A 652 17.05 -9.01 -15.58
N TRP A 653 16.43 -9.42 -16.69
CA TRP A 653 16.73 -8.90 -18.02
C TRP A 653 16.22 -7.46 -18.14
N THR A 654 14.98 -7.18 -17.77
CA THR A 654 14.37 -5.84 -17.77
C THR A 654 15.15 -4.90 -16.85
N ALA A 655 15.48 -5.32 -15.62
CA ALA A 655 16.27 -4.51 -14.70
C ALA A 655 17.71 -4.25 -15.20
N ARG A 656 18.29 -5.15 -16.00
CA ARG A 656 19.60 -4.92 -16.64
C ARG A 656 19.52 -3.93 -17.79
N LEU A 657 18.48 -4.05 -18.62
CA LEU A 657 18.22 -3.11 -19.73
C LEU A 657 17.97 -1.69 -19.21
N LEU A 658 17.06 -1.55 -18.24
CA LEU A 658 16.80 -0.27 -17.59
C LEU A 658 18.02 0.27 -16.86
N GLY A 659 18.88 -0.60 -16.34
CA GLY A 659 20.14 -0.23 -15.71
C GLY A 659 21.14 0.48 -16.64
N ARG A 660 20.91 0.47 -17.96
CA ARG A 660 21.68 1.25 -18.95
C ARG A 660 21.28 2.73 -18.97
N TRP A 661 20.05 3.04 -18.57
CA TRP A 661 19.46 4.39 -18.68
C TRP A 661 19.21 5.03 -17.31
N ILE A 662 18.91 4.22 -16.29
CA ILE A 662 18.60 4.68 -14.93
C ILE A 662 19.45 3.94 -13.89
N GLY A 663 19.67 4.58 -12.73
CA GLY A 663 20.50 4.01 -11.66
C GLY A 663 20.04 2.62 -11.21
N ARG A 664 20.99 1.73 -10.87
CA ARG A 664 20.74 0.30 -10.58
C ARG A 664 19.62 0.01 -9.56
N ARG A 665 19.38 0.91 -8.60
CA ARG A 665 18.29 0.78 -7.62
C ARG A 665 16.93 1.09 -8.25
N ALA A 666 16.84 2.18 -9.02
CA ALA A 666 15.64 2.53 -9.78
C ALA A 666 15.32 1.47 -10.84
N ALA A 667 16.34 0.98 -11.56
CA ALA A 667 16.19 -0.08 -12.56
C ALA A 667 15.60 -1.38 -11.99
N ARG A 668 15.95 -1.73 -10.74
CA ARG A 668 15.37 -2.90 -10.06
C ARG A 668 13.91 -2.70 -9.65
N VAL A 669 13.54 -1.50 -9.21
CA VAL A 669 12.15 -1.19 -8.82
C VAL A 669 11.27 -1.10 -10.06
N VAL A 670 11.68 -0.28 -11.03
CA VAL A 670 10.95 -0.10 -12.30
C VAL A 670 10.87 -1.43 -13.05
N GLY A 671 11.97 -2.17 -13.18
CA GLY A 671 11.96 -3.47 -13.84
C GLY A 671 11.06 -4.52 -13.15
N TRP A 672 10.92 -4.45 -11.83
CA TRP A 672 9.97 -5.32 -11.11
C TRP A 672 8.52 -4.90 -11.40
N LEU A 673 8.21 -3.60 -11.29
CA LEU A 673 6.88 -3.06 -11.60
C LEU A 673 6.47 -3.35 -13.04
N THR A 674 7.38 -3.18 -14.01
CA THR A 674 7.13 -3.52 -15.41
C THR A 674 6.84 -5.00 -15.59
N VAL A 675 7.60 -5.89 -14.96
CA VAL A 675 7.35 -7.34 -15.10
C VAL A 675 6.05 -7.75 -14.41
N VAL A 676 5.70 -7.16 -13.27
CA VAL A 676 4.41 -7.41 -12.61
C VAL A 676 3.26 -6.90 -13.49
N ALA A 677 3.37 -5.68 -14.03
CA ALA A 677 2.36 -5.12 -14.92
C ALA A 677 2.21 -5.94 -16.20
N VAL A 678 3.31 -6.34 -16.84
CA VAL A 678 3.28 -7.19 -18.05
C VAL A 678 2.73 -8.57 -17.72
N ALA A 679 3.14 -9.19 -16.60
CA ALA A 679 2.61 -10.49 -16.20
C ALA A 679 1.10 -10.41 -15.89
N TRP A 680 0.66 -9.34 -15.23
CA TRP A 680 -0.75 -9.06 -14.97
C TRP A 680 -1.52 -8.83 -16.26
N SER A 681 -1.08 -7.92 -17.13
CA SER A 681 -1.74 -7.65 -18.41
C SER A 681 -1.72 -8.84 -19.36
N ALA A 682 -0.65 -9.64 -19.37
CA ALA A 682 -0.60 -10.88 -20.13
C ALA A 682 -1.59 -11.89 -19.58
N PHE A 683 -1.72 -12.00 -18.25
CA PHE A 683 -2.69 -12.89 -17.62
C PHE A 683 -4.14 -12.45 -17.88
N THR A 684 -4.47 -11.18 -17.65
CA THR A 684 -5.86 -10.68 -17.76
C THR A 684 -6.29 -10.38 -19.19
N GLY A 685 -5.41 -9.80 -20.02
CA GLY A 685 -5.76 -9.31 -21.35
C GLY A 685 -5.57 -10.35 -22.45
N LEU A 686 -4.40 -10.99 -22.50
CA LEU A 686 -4.06 -11.92 -23.59
C LEU A 686 -4.43 -13.36 -23.25
N LEU A 687 -4.04 -13.88 -22.08
CA LEU A 687 -4.26 -15.29 -21.76
C LEU A 687 -5.72 -15.56 -21.41
N LEU A 688 -6.29 -14.83 -20.45
CA LEU A 688 -7.69 -15.03 -20.07
C LEU A 688 -8.64 -14.60 -21.19
N GLY A 689 -8.41 -13.44 -21.80
CA GLY A 689 -9.22 -12.96 -22.93
C GLY A 689 -9.19 -13.91 -24.14
N SER A 690 -8.01 -14.36 -24.58
CA SER A 690 -7.92 -15.33 -25.68
C SER A 690 -8.45 -16.71 -25.29
N PHE A 691 -8.25 -17.17 -24.05
CA PHE A 691 -8.82 -18.43 -23.58
C PHE A 691 -10.35 -18.40 -23.59
N VAL A 692 -10.96 -17.34 -23.03
CA VAL A 692 -12.41 -17.16 -23.00
C VAL A 692 -12.96 -17.07 -24.42
N ASN A 693 -12.32 -16.32 -25.33
CA ASN A 693 -12.75 -16.24 -26.72
C ASN A 693 -12.63 -17.59 -27.44
N ALA A 694 -11.53 -18.31 -27.26
CA ALA A 694 -11.34 -19.63 -27.87
C ALA A 694 -12.32 -20.66 -27.31
N ALA A 695 -12.58 -20.65 -25.99
CA ALA A 695 -13.61 -21.48 -25.37
C ALA A 695 -14.99 -21.12 -25.94
N ASN A 696 -15.31 -19.82 -26.06
CA ASN A 696 -16.57 -19.36 -26.59
C ASN A 696 -16.79 -19.83 -28.05
N GLU A 697 -15.78 -19.75 -28.92
CA GLU A 697 -15.86 -20.31 -30.27
C GLU A 697 -16.07 -21.84 -30.25
N ALA A 698 -15.26 -22.57 -29.47
CA ALA A 698 -15.36 -24.02 -29.39
C ALA A 698 -16.73 -24.49 -28.87
N PHE A 699 -17.26 -23.83 -27.84
CA PHE A 699 -18.57 -24.16 -27.28
C PHE A 699 -19.73 -23.68 -28.17
N SER A 700 -19.58 -22.58 -28.90
CA SER A 700 -20.61 -22.16 -29.88
C SER A 700 -20.81 -23.19 -31.00
N LEU A 701 -19.76 -23.91 -31.40
CA LEU A 701 -19.91 -25.01 -32.38
C LEU A 701 -20.77 -26.14 -31.80
N ARG A 702 -20.57 -26.48 -30.52
CA ARG A 702 -21.38 -27.49 -29.83
C ARG A 702 -22.82 -27.03 -29.65
N ASP A 703 -23.05 -25.73 -29.49
CA ASP A 703 -24.38 -25.14 -29.34
C ASP A 703 -25.28 -25.31 -30.57
N THR A 704 -24.69 -25.49 -31.76
CA THR A 704 -25.48 -25.75 -32.99
C THR A 704 -26.02 -27.18 -33.10
N GLN A 705 -25.56 -28.09 -32.25
CA GLN A 705 -25.93 -29.51 -32.27
C GLN A 705 -27.19 -29.78 -31.44
N THR A 706 -28.02 -30.73 -31.89
CA THR A 706 -29.13 -31.26 -31.10
C THR A 706 -28.65 -32.46 -30.27
N PRO A 707 -28.92 -32.52 -28.95
CA PRO A 707 -28.57 -33.70 -28.15
C PRO A 707 -29.22 -34.99 -28.67
N GLU A 708 -28.59 -36.13 -28.40
CA GLU A 708 -29.13 -37.43 -28.79
C GLU A 708 -30.47 -37.71 -28.10
N GLY A 709 -31.43 -38.28 -28.84
CA GLY A 709 -32.79 -38.54 -28.35
C GLY A 709 -33.71 -37.31 -28.29
N VAL A 710 -33.19 -36.10 -28.53
CA VAL A 710 -33.99 -34.86 -28.57
C VAL A 710 -34.46 -34.58 -29.99
N HIS A 711 -35.77 -34.35 -30.15
CA HIS A 711 -36.39 -34.04 -31.42
C HIS A 711 -37.15 -32.71 -31.36
N GLN A 712 -37.33 -32.09 -32.52
CA GLN A 712 -38.12 -30.86 -32.62
C GLN A 712 -39.56 -31.12 -32.14
N PRO A 713 -40.13 -30.27 -31.27
CA PRO A 713 -41.48 -30.42 -30.77
C PRO A 713 -42.51 -30.42 -31.91
N THR A 714 -43.46 -31.33 -31.85
CA THR A 714 -44.64 -31.35 -32.72
C THR A 714 -45.80 -30.53 -32.15
N SER A 715 -45.77 -30.23 -30.84
CA SER A 715 -46.76 -29.41 -30.14
C SER A 715 -46.50 -27.92 -30.37
N ALA A 716 -47.57 -27.14 -30.55
CA ALA A 716 -47.51 -25.68 -30.65
C ALA A 716 -47.24 -25.01 -29.29
N LEU A 717 -47.30 -25.76 -28.18
CA LEU A 717 -47.13 -25.28 -26.81
C LEU A 717 -45.65 -25.11 -26.39
N ARG A 718 -44.71 -25.49 -27.26
CA ARG A 718 -43.27 -25.45 -26.97
C ARG A 718 -42.50 -24.67 -28.01
N SER A 719 -41.52 -23.86 -27.60
CA SER A 719 -40.70 -23.10 -28.54
C SER A 719 -39.94 -24.02 -29.50
N GLY A 720 -39.84 -23.59 -30.75
CA GLY A 720 -39.32 -24.38 -31.86
C GLY A 720 -40.34 -25.33 -32.50
N GLY A 721 -41.53 -25.48 -31.91
CA GLY A 721 -42.65 -26.22 -32.52
C GLY A 721 -43.46 -25.40 -33.54
N PRO A 722 -44.57 -25.96 -34.07
CA PRO A 722 -45.42 -25.28 -35.05
C PRO A 722 -45.95 -23.93 -34.54
N GLY A 723 -45.74 -22.87 -35.33
CA GLY A 723 -46.20 -21.51 -35.01
C GLY A 723 -45.34 -20.74 -33.99
N SER A 724 -44.26 -21.33 -33.49
CA SER A 724 -43.31 -20.67 -32.57
C SER A 724 -42.70 -19.40 -33.17
N LEU A 725 -42.60 -18.33 -32.38
CA LEU A 725 -41.88 -17.10 -32.73
C LEU A 725 -40.36 -17.26 -32.65
N VAL A 726 -39.90 -18.31 -31.97
CA VAL A 726 -38.49 -18.68 -31.85
C VAL A 726 -38.23 -19.93 -32.71
N PRO A 727 -37.42 -19.84 -33.79
CA PRO A 727 -37.08 -20.99 -34.62
C PRO A 727 -36.30 -22.05 -33.84
N TRP A 728 -36.57 -23.34 -34.10
CA TRP A 728 -35.88 -24.48 -33.49
C TRP A 728 -34.35 -24.37 -33.57
N ASP A 729 -33.83 -23.95 -34.72
CA ASP A 729 -32.39 -23.83 -34.92
C ASP A 729 -31.76 -22.73 -34.08
N SER A 730 -32.54 -21.70 -33.69
CA SER A 730 -32.07 -20.57 -32.90
C SER A 730 -32.03 -20.80 -31.38
N LEU A 731 -32.61 -21.91 -30.90
CA LEU A 731 -32.72 -22.22 -29.48
C LEU A 731 -31.36 -22.57 -28.82
N GLY A 732 -30.35 -22.92 -29.62
CA GLY A 732 -29.10 -23.49 -29.12
C GLY A 732 -29.29 -24.92 -28.58
N ARG A 733 -28.21 -25.57 -28.17
CA ARG A 733 -28.21 -26.99 -27.77
C ARG A 733 -29.09 -27.22 -26.55
N GLU A 734 -28.92 -26.40 -25.53
CA GLU A 734 -29.63 -26.55 -24.26
C GLU A 734 -31.10 -26.11 -24.37
N GLY A 735 -31.40 -25.09 -25.18
CA GLY A 735 -32.79 -24.71 -25.46
C GLY A 735 -33.56 -25.81 -26.20
N ARG A 736 -32.91 -26.47 -27.18
CA ARG A 736 -33.49 -27.65 -27.85
C ARG A 736 -33.71 -28.81 -26.89
N ALA A 737 -32.77 -29.05 -25.96
CA ALA A 737 -32.93 -30.06 -24.91
C ALA A 737 -34.15 -29.76 -24.04
N PHE A 738 -34.27 -28.51 -23.58
CA PHE A 738 -35.35 -28.05 -22.71
C PHE A 738 -36.74 -28.15 -23.38
N THR A 739 -36.88 -27.71 -24.64
CA THR A 739 -38.20 -27.72 -25.31
C THR A 739 -38.54 -29.06 -25.95
N GLY A 740 -37.54 -29.80 -26.44
CA GLY A 740 -37.70 -31.09 -27.11
C GLY A 740 -37.81 -32.30 -26.18
N SER A 741 -37.72 -32.12 -24.86
CA SER A 741 -37.86 -33.18 -23.84
C SER A 741 -38.88 -32.79 -22.76
N GLY A 742 -39.08 -33.64 -21.76
CA GLY A 742 -40.04 -33.43 -20.67
C GLY A 742 -41.38 -34.15 -20.87
N PRO A 743 -42.18 -34.28 -19.80
CA PRO A 743 -43.35 -35.14 -19.78
C PRO A 743 -44.46 -34.67 -20.71
N SER A 744 -45.19 -35.62 -21.30
CA SER A 744 -46.42 -35.34 -22.04
C SER A 744 -47.63 -35.27 -21.10
N ALA A 745 -48.74 -34.72 -21.58
CA ALA A 745 -50.03 -34.78 -20.85
C ALA A 745 -50.43 -36.23 -20.49
N ARG A 746 -50.04 -37.21 -21.32
CA ARG A 746 -50.29 -38.62 -21.04
C ARG A 746 -49.46 -39.13 -19.87
N ASP A 747 -48.18 -38.76 -19.80
CA ASP A 747 -47.27 -39.20 -18.74
C ASP A 747 -47.69 -38.60 -17.39
N ILE A 748 -48.04 -37.31 -17.38
CA ILE A 748 -48.54 -36.62 -16.19
C ILE A 748 -49.89 -37.18 -15.76
N GLY A 749 -50.81 -37.42 -16.70
CA GLY A 749 -52.11 -38.01 -16.39
C GLY A 749 -52.02 -39.45 -15.87
N ALA A 750 -51.04 -40.22 -16.35
CA ALA A 750 -50.76 -41.57 -15.85
C ALA A 750 -50.27 -41.54 -14.39
N PHE A 751 -49.43 -40.57 -14.02
CA PHE A 751 -48.95 -40.37 -12.64
C PHE A 751 -50.04 -39.83 -11.70
N THR A 752 -50.70 -38.74 -12.09
CA THR A 752 -51.67 -38.05 -11.22
C THR A 752 -53.03 -38.72 -11.15
N HIS A 753 -53.29 -39.71 -12.01
CA HIS A 753 -54.60 -40.34 -12.22
C HIS A 753 -55.72 -39.34 -12.54
N ARG A 754 -55.37 -38.18 -13.12
CA ARG A 754 -56.30 -37.10 -13.50
C ARG A 754 -56.09 -36.71 -14.96
N ALA A 755 -57.07 -36.01 -15.52
CA ALA A 755 -56.87 -35.36 -16.81
C ALA A 755 -55.80 -34.26 -16.64
N ALA A 756 -54.67 -34.42 -17.33
CA ALA A 756 -53.56 -33.48 -17.30
C ALA A 756 -53.51 -32.65 -18.58
N GLN A 757 -52.93 -31.47 -18.48
CA GLN A 757 -52.63 -30.63 -19.64
C GLN A 757 -51.19 -30.86 -20.11
N GLU A 758 -50.90 -30.55 -21.36
CA GLU A 758 -49.50 -30.52 -21.81
C GLU A 758 -48.84 -29.22 -21.31
N PRO A 759 -47.67 -29.28 -20.65
CA PRO A 759 -46.97 -28.10 -20.17
C PRO A 759 -46.51 -27.17 -21.30
N VAL A 760 -46.54 -25.86 -21.04
CA VAL A 760 -45.96 -24.85 -21.94
C VAL A 760 -44.48 -24.67 -21.62
N ARG A 761 -43.61 -24.75 -22.63
CA ARG A 761 -42.16 -24.48 -22.48
C ARG A 761 -41.69 -23.45 -23.48
N ALA A 762 -41.38 -22.25 -23.00
CA ALA A 762 -40.88 -21.14 -23.80
C ALA A 762 -39.38 -20.93 -23.59
N TYR A 763 -38.62 -20.78 -24.67
CA TYR A 763 -37.17 -20.60 -24.60
C TYR A 763 -36.65 -19.69 -25.72
N ALA A 764 -35.67 -18.84 -25.41
CA ALA A 764 -34.93 -18.07 -26.41
C ALA A 764 -33.41 -18.29 -26.30
N GLY A 765 -32.78 -18.66 -27.42
CA GLY A 765 -31.35 -18.88 -27.50
C GLY A 765 -30.56 -17.60 -27.81
N LEU A 766 -29.23 -17.71 -27.78
CA LEU A 766 -28.35 -16.57 -28.05
C LEU A 766 -28.52 -16.02 -29.47
N THR A 767 -28.79 -16.87 -30.44
CA THR A 767 -28.97 -16.48 -31.84
C THR A 767 -30.38 -15.94 -32.16
N THR A 768 -31.32 -16.02 -31.20
CA THR A 768 -32.67 -15.47 -31.37
C THR A 768 -32.67 -13.93 -31.39
N SER A 769 -31.79 -13.28 -30.62
CA SER A 769 -31.67 -11.82 -30.54
C SER A 769 -30.31 -11.41 -29.96
N ASP A 770 -29.81 -10.24 -30.38
CA ASP A 770 -28.44 -9.79 -30.08
C ASP A 770 -28.23 -9.38 -28.60
N ASP A 771 -29.27 -8.84 -27.97
CA ASP A 771 -29.23 -8.36 -26.58
C ASP A 771 -30.19 -9.14 -25.67
N ALA A 772 -29.95 -9.04 -24.36
CA ALA A 772 -30.70 -9.80 -23.35
C ALA A 772 -32.16 -9.34 -23.21
N GLU A 773 -32.43 -8.05 -23.38
CA GLU A 773 -33.78 -7.46 -23.25
C GLU A 773 -34.66 -7.94 -24.40
N SER A 774 -34.19 -7.78 -25.64
CA SER A 774 -34.89 -8.27 -26.84
C SER A 774 -35.09 -9.79 -26.80
N ARG A 775 -34.11 -10.54 -26.28
CA ARG A 775 -34.22 -12.01 -26.13
C ARG A 775 -35.28 -12.40 -25.10
N ALA A 776 -35.30 -11.72 -23.95
CA ALA A 776 -36.35 -11.90 -22.94
C ALA A 776 -37.73 -11.58 -23.50
N ALA A 777 -37.88 -10.45 -24.21
CA ALA A 777 -39.13 -10.07 -24.86
C ALA A 777 -39.60 -11.12 -25.89
N ARG A 778 -38.67 -11.72 -26.65
CA ARG A 778 -38.99 -12.82 -27.59
C ARG A 778 -39.45 -14.08 -26.88
N ALA A 779 -38.78 -14.47 -25.79
CA ALA A 779 -39.18 -15.63 -24.99
C ALA A 779 -40.59 -15.43 -24.40
N VAL A 780 -40.88 -14.22 -23.87
CA VAL A 780 -42.19 -13.88 -23.30
C VAL A 780 -43.28 -13.79 -24.36
N ALA A 781 -42.99 -13.26 -25.55
CA ALA A 781 -43.95 -13.24 -26.65
C ALA A 781 -44.31 -14.66 -27.13
N ASP A 782 -43.34 -15.57 -27.18
CA ASP A 782 -43.60 -16.96 -27.54
C ASP A 782 -44.36 -17.72 -26.42
N LEU A 783 -44.06 -17.40 -25.16
CA LEU A 783 -44.82 -17.87 -23.99
C LEU A 783 -46.29 -17.42 -24.06
N GLU A 784 -46.54 -16.14 -24.35
CA GLU A 784 -47.88 -15.58 -24.48
C GLU A 784 -48.66 -16.25 -25.63
N ARG A 785 -48.02 -16.39 -26.80
CA ARG A 785 -48.59 -17.12 -27.95
C ARG A 785 -49.00 -18.55 -27.58
N ALA A 786 -48.19 -19.24 -26.78
CA ALA A 786 -48.46 -20.61 -26.35
C ALA A 786 -49.53 -20.72 -25.23
N GLY A 787 -50.14 -19.60 -24.80
CA GLY A 787 -51.13 -19.58 -23.72
C GLY A 787 -50.49 -19.71 -22.32
N GLY A 788 -49.22 -19.36 -22.16
CA GLY A 788 -48.49 -19.54 -20.90
C GLY A 788 -49.07 -18.72 -19.73
N PHE A 789 -49.65 -17.54 -20.01
CA PHE A 789 -50.30 -16.70 -19.00
C PHE A 789 -51.72 -17.15 -18.63
N GLU A 790 -52.28 -18.14 -19.32
CA GLU A 790 -53.59 -18.73 -19.04
C GLU A 790 -53.50 -19.94 -18.11
N ARG A 791 -52.28 -20.43 -17.82
CA ARG A 791 -52.04 -21.58 -16.94
C ARG A 791 -52.23 -21.23 -15.47
N GLU A 792 -52.38 -22.23 -14.62
CA GLU A 792 -52.46 -22.02 -13.17
C GLU A 792 -51.11 -21.57 -12.59
N ASN A 793 -50.01 -22.18 -13.05
CA ASN A 793 -48.67 -21.95 -12.52
C ASN A 793 -47.70 -21.47 -13.62
N LEU A 794 -46.97 -20.38 -13.36
CA LEU A 794 -45.99 -19.82 -14.28
C LEU A 794 -44.61 -19.78 -13.61
N LEU A 795 -43.61 -20.42 -14.22
CA LEU A 795 -42.25 -20.51 -13.73
C LEU A 795 -41.28 -19.71 -14.60
N VAL A 796 -40.60 -18.74 -13.99
CA VAL A 796 -39.41 -18.10 -14.56
C VAL A 796 -38.19 -18.90 -14.13
N MET A 797 -37.62 -19.65 -15.07
CA MET A 797 -36.44 -20.47 -14.84
C MET A 797 -35.21 -19.75 -15.36
N THR A 798 -34.34 -19.32 -14.44
CA THR A 798 -33.07 -18.71 -14.83
C THR A 798 -32.05 -19.80 -15.12
N THR A 799 -31.49 -19.77 -16.33
CA THR A 799 -30.58 -20.81 -16.82
C THR A 799 -29.17 -20.70 -16.23
N THR A 800 -28.40 -21.77 -16.38
CA THR A 800 -27.02 -21.86 -15.89
C THR A 800 -26.04 -21.96 -17.06
N GLY A 801 -25.02 -21.10 -17.07
CA GLY A 801 -23.91 -21.13 -18.01
C GLY A 801 -24.37 -21.02 -19.46
N SER A 802 -24.34 -22.14 -20.17
CA SER A 802 -24.64 -22.25 -21.59
C SER A 802 -26.13 -22.17 -21.93
N GLY A 803 -26.98 -21.80 -20.97
CA GLY A 803 -28.44 -21.90 -21.09
C GLY A 803 -29.04 -23.20 -20.56
N TRP A 804 -28.26 -23.99 -19.80
CA TRP A 804 -28.71 -25.26 -19.26
C TRP A 804 -29.78 -25.07 -18.18
N VAL A 805 -30.75 -25.97 -18.17
CA VAL A 805 -31.82 -26.09 -17.17
C VAL A 805 -31.86 -27.54 -16.74
N ASP A 806 -31.84 -27.79 -15.43
CA ASP A 806 -32.01 -29.15 -14.91
C ASP A 806 -33.43 -29.66 -15.21
N PRO A 807 -33.58 -30.75 -15.99
CA PRO A 807 -34.89 -31.35 -16.24
C PRO A 807 -35.62 -31.73 -14.95
N ALA A 808 -34.92 -32.20 -13.92
CA ALA A 808 -35.53 -32.59 -12.65
C ALA A 808 -36.25 -31.41 -11.98
N ALA A 809 -35.69 -30.19 -12.09
CA ALA A 809 -36.30 -28.99 -11.54
C ALA A 809 -37.62 -28.62 -12.25
N VAL A 810 -37.68 -28.77 -13.57
CA VAL A 810 -38.85 -28.37 -14.37
C VAL A 810 -39.90 -29.48 -14.41
N ASP A 811 -39.48 -30.72 -14.65
CA ASP A 811 -40.36 -31.88 -14.73
C ASP A 811 -41.10 -32.08 -13.40
N SER A 812 -40.41 -31.93 -12.26
CA SER A 812 -41.05 -31.98 -10.93
C SER A 812 -42.16 -30.92 -10.80
N PHE A 813 -41.90 -29.69 -11.25
CA PHE A 813 -42.89 -28.60 -11.22
C PHE A 813 -44.12 -28.93 -12.09
N GLU A 814 -43.89 -29.49 -13.27
CA GLU A 814 -44.94 -29.85 -14.22
C GLU A 814 -45.80 -31.04 -13.73
N TYR A 815 -45.18 -32.08 -13.15
CA TYR A 815 -45.91 -33.21 -12.55
C TYR A 815 -46.76 -32.76 -11.35
N LEU A 816 -46.18 -31.94 -10.45
CA LEU A 816 -46.88 -31.41 -9.28
C LEU A 816 -48.01 -30.44 -9.65
N GLY A 817 -47.88 -29.73 -10.78
CA GLY A 817 -48.90 -28.86 -11.35
C GLY A 817 -49.94 -29.56 -12.22
N ASN A 818 -49.92 -30.90 -12.32
CA ASN A 818 -50.80 -31.67 -13.24
C ASN A 818 -50.73 -31.18 -14.71
N GLY A 819 -49.57 -30.64 -15.09
CA GLY A 819 -49.30 -30.05 -16.40
C GLY A 819 -50.00 -28.72 -16.68
N ASP A 820 -50.77 -28.17 -15.72
CA ASP A 820 -51.30 -26.81 -15.77
C ASP A 820 -50.22 -25.79 -15.36
N SER A 821 -49.16 -25.78 -16.16
CA SER A 821 -47.93 -25.07 -15.89
C SER A 821 -47.31 -24.52 -17.18
N ALA A 822 -46.68 -23.37 -17.06
CA ALA A 822 -45.87 -22.77 -18.09
C ALA A 822 -44.48 -22.42 -17.54
N THR A 823 -43.43 -22.73 -18.29
CA THR A 823 -42.04 -22.43 -17.92
C THR A 823 -41.39 -21.61 -19.01
N VAL A 824 -40.70 -20.53 -18.61
CA VAL A 824 -39.92 -19.68 -19.53
C VAL A 824 -38.47 -19.57 -19.07
N ALA A 825 -37.55 -19.70 -20.03
CA ALA A 825 -36.11 -19.63 -19.81
C ALA A 825 -35.39 -18.97 -21.01
N MET A 826 -34.13 -18.58 -20.86
CA MET A 826 -33.33 -18.10 -21.99
C MET A 826 -31.83 -18.30 -21.81
N GLN A 827 -31.11 -18.35 -22.92
CA GLN A 827 -29.65 -18.48 -22.97
C GLN A 827 -28.96 -17.11 -22.81
N TYR A 828 -27.79 -17.09 -22.15
CA TYR A 828 -26.98 -15.87 -21.99
C TYR A 828 -25.48 -16.03 -22.27
N SER A 829 -24.95 -17.26 -22.34
CA SER A 829 -23.55 -17.53 -22.70
C SER A 829 -23.45 -18.84 -23.49
N TYR A 830 -22.34 -19.03 -24.22
CA TYR A 830 -21.97 -20.33 -24.79
C TYR A 830 -21.12 -21.15 -23.80
N LEU A 831 -20.57 -20.51 -22.76
CA LEU A 831 -19.64 -21.16 -21.84
C LEU A 831 -20.37 -22.06 -20.83
N PRO A 832 -19.76 -23.19 -20.42
CA PRO A 832 -20.32 -24.03 -19.36
C PRO A 832 -20.33 -23.31 -18.00
N SER A 833 -21.21 -23.76 -17.10
CA SER A 833 -21.52 -23.15 -15.80
C SER A 833 -20.29 -22.76 -14.96
N TRP A 834 -19.37 -23.69 -14.71
CA TRP A 834 -18.16 -23.44 -13.89
C TRP A 834 -17.24 -22.39 -14.51
N LEU A 835 -17.23 -22.26 -15.84
CA LEU A 835 -16.41 -21.25 -16.51
C LEU A 835 -17.11 -19.90 -16.45
N SER A 836 -18.42 -19.86 -16.74
CA SER A 836 -19.23 -18.66 -16.58
C SER A 836 -19.22 -18.11 -15.15
N TYR A 837 -19.08 -18.98 -14.15
CA TYR A 837 -18.96 -18.63 -12.74
C TYR A 837 -17.75 -17.74 -12.48
N LEU A 838 -16.66 -17.96 -13.23
CA LEU A 838 -15.41 -17.21 -13.11
C LEU A 838 -15.37 -15.94 -13.97
N VAL A 839 -16.06 -15.91 -15.12
CA VAL A 839 -15.85 -14.86 -16.14
C VAL A 839 -17.09 -14.12 -16.64
N ASP A 840 -18.30 -14.65 -16.46
CA ASP A 840 -19.55 -14.15 -17.10
C ASP A 840 -20.66 -13.77 -16.09
N GLN A 841 -20.32 -13.52 -14.82
CA GLN A 841 -21.29 -13.18 -13.77
C GLN A 841 -22.23 -12.01 -14.16
N SER A 842 -21.72 -10.98 -14.85
CA SER A 842 -22.54 -9.84 -15.27
C SER A 842 -23.62 -10.21 -16.29
N LYS A 843 -23.36 -11.18 -17.18
CA LYS A 843 -24.33 -11.64 -18.18
C LYS A 843 -25.46 -12.44 -17.54
N ALA A 844 -25.13 -13.30 -16.58
CA ALA A 844 -26.13 -14.06 -15.80
C ALA A 844 -27.08 -13.12 -15.03
N ARG A 845 -26.51 -12.09 -14.39
CA ARG A 845 -27.29 -11.03 -13.71
C ARG A 845 -28.24 -10.31 -14.67
N GLN A 846 -27.72 -9.84 -15.80
CA GLN A 846 -28.54 -9.12 -16.76
C GLN A 846 -29.66 -10.03 -17.28
N ALA A 847 -29.34 -11.24 -17.70
CA ALA A 847 -30.32 -12.19 -18.21
C ALA A 847 -31.44 -12.49 -17.22
N GLY A 848 -31.12 -12.86 -15.98
CA GLY A 848 -32.14 -13.15 -14.97
C GLY A 848 -33.07 -11.98 -14.71
N ARG A 849 -32.53 -10.76 -14.63
CA ARG A 849 -33.32 -9.53 -14.46
C ARG A 849 -34.21 -9.24 -15.66
N GLU A 850 -33.67 -9.20 -16.88
CA GLU A 850 -34.46 -8.88 -18.08
C GLU A 850 -35.59 -9.90 -18.29
N LEU A 851 -35.33 -11.20 -18.04
CA LEU A 851 -36.35 -12.23 -18.19
C LEU A 851 -37.47 -12.08 -17.15
N PHE A 852 -37.12 -11.90 -15.88
CA PHE A 852 -38.12 -11.74 -14.84
C PHE A 852 -38.94 -10.46 -15.03
N ASP A 853 -38.29 -9.33 -15.31
CA ASP A 853 -38.97 -8.05 -15.50
C ASP A 853 -39.90 -8.12 -16.73
N ALA A 854 -39.48 -8.74 -17.85
CA ALA A 854 -40.34 -8.93 -19.02
C ALA A 854 -41.58 -9.79 -18.73
N VAL A 855 -41.43 -10.87 -17.96
CA VAL A 855 -42.56 -11.71 -17.53
C VAL A 855 -43.48 -10.95 -16.58
N TYR A 856 -42.90 -10.28 -15.59
CA TYR A 856 -43.63 -9.54 -14.55
C TYR A 856 -44.41 -8.36 -15.15
N ASP A 857 -43.87 -7.69 -16.18
CA ASP A 857 -44.53 -6.60 -16.89
C ASP A 857 -45.79 -7.05 -17.64
N THR A 858 -45.81 -8.25 -18.20
CA THR A 858 -47.02 -8.82 -18.80
C THR A 858 -47.97 -9.35 -17.73
N TRP A 859 -47.44 -10.10 -16.75
CA TRP A 859 -48.21 -10.67 -15.65
C TRP A 859 -48.97 -9.62 -14.82
N SER A 860 -48.31 -8.50 -14.51
CA SER A 860 -48.89 -7.42 -13.69
C SER A 860 -50.03 -6.66 -14.37
N LYS A 861 -50.17 -6.76 -15.70
CA LYS A 861 -51.27 -6.18 -16.48
C LYS A 861 -52.51 -7.07 -16.50
N LEU A 862 -52.40 -8.34 -16.11
CA LEU A 862 -53.55 -9.25 -16.04
C LEU A 862 -54.49 -8.89 -14.88
N PRO A 863 -55.81 -9.12 -15.00
CA PRO A 863 -56.75 -9.05 -13.90
C PRO A 863 -56.30 -9.94 -12.72
N GLN A 864 -56.44 -9.46 -11.48
CA GLN A 864 -55.90 -10.16 -10.30
C GLN A 864 -56.44 -11.58 -10.12
N ASP A 865 -57.69 -11.83 -10.51
CA ASP A 865 -58.39 -13.12 -10.48
C ASP A 865 -57.95 -14.09 -11.59
N ARG A 866 -57.21 -13.61 -12.59
CA ARG A 866 -56.73 -14.41 -13.73
C ARG A 866 -55.22 -14.56 -13.77
N ARG A 867 -54.50 -14.07 -12.76
CA ARG A 867 -53.04 -14.15 -12.74
C ARG A 867 -52.60 -15.58 -12.40
N PRO A 868 -51.70 -16.19 -13.21
CA PRO A 868 -51.05 -17.43 -12.79
C PRO A 868 -50.23 -17.18 -11.51
N ARG A 869 -50.04 -18.22 -10.71
CA ARG A 869 -49.08 -18.19 -9.60
C ARG A 869 -47.67 -18.10 -10.17
N LEU A 870 -46.99 -16.98 -9.93
CA LEU A 870 -45.67 -16.69 -10.49
C LEU A 870 -44.55 -17.23 -9.58
N PHE A 871 -43.76 -18.16 -10.09
CA PHE A 871 -42.63 -18.77 -9.40
C PHE A 871 -41.30 -18.41 -10.06
N VAL A 872 -40.22 -18.43 -9.27
CA VAL A 872 -38.85 -18.26 -9.78
C VAL A 872 -37.98 -19.39 -9.31
N ALA A 873 -37.18 -19.95 -10.21
CA ALA A 873 -36.18 -20.94 -9.86
C ALA A 873 -34.88 -20.76 -10.62
N GLY A 874 -33.83 -21.38 -10.08
CA GLY A 874 -32.54 -21.47 -10.73
C GLY A 874 -31.55 -22.25 -9.89
N GLU A 875 -30.63 -22.93 -10.56
CA GLU A 875 -29.54 -23.67 -9.94
C GLU A 875 -28.23 -22.90 -10.14
N SER A 876 -27.30 -22.88 -9.20
CA SER A 876 -25.96 -22.33 -9.43
C SER A 876 -26.00 -20.86 -9.88
N LEU A 877 -25.35 -20.50 -11.00
CA LEU A 877 -25.50 -19.19 -11.65
C LEU A 877 -26.94 -18.82 -12.03
N GLY A 878 -27.81 -19.80 -12.27
CA GLY A 878 -29.24 -19.58 -12.43
C GLY A 878 -29.86 -18.97 -11.17
N SER A 879 -29.52 -19.48 -9.99
CA SER A 879 -29.97 -18.86 -8.73
C SER A 879 -29.46 -17.42 -8.59
N PHE A 880 -28.21 -17.16 -9.01
CA PHE A 880 -27.64 -15.81 -9.00
C PHE A 880 -28.42 -14.85 -9.90
N GLY A 881 -28.69 -15.24 -11.14
CA GLY A 881 -29.48 -14.43 -12.05
C GLY A 881 -30.92 -14.23 -11.54
N GLY A 882 -31.55 -15.28 -11.01
CA GLY A 882 -32.90 -15.23 -10.46
C GLY A 882 -33.01 -14.30 -9.25
N GLU A 883 -32.05 -14.31 -8.34
CA GLU A 883 -32.00 -13.39 -7.19
C GLU A 883 -31.89 -11.92 -7.61
N THR A 884 -31.19 -11.64 -8.72
CA THR A 884 -30.87 -10.25 -9.10
C THR A 884 -32.06 -9.44 -9.60
N ALA A 885 -33.20 -10.09 -9.87
CA ALA A 885 -34.47 -9.43 -10.13
C ALA A 885 -35.11 -8.82 -8.87
N PHE A 886 -34.58 -9.14 -7.68
CA PHE A 886 -35.14 -8.76 -6.39
C PHE A 886 -34.16 -7.95 -5.54
N SER A 887 -34.71 -7.07 -4.72
CA SER A 887 -33.96 -6.21 -3.80
C SER A 887 -33.82 -6.77 -2.38
N GLY A 888 -34.57 -7.82 -2.03
CA GLY A 888 -34.56 -8.41 -0.69
C GLY A 888 -35.78 -9.30 -0.41
N GLU A 889 -35.90 -9.74 0.84
CA GLU A 889 -36.98 -10.63 1.32
C GLU A 889 -38.39 -10.11 0.99
N TYR A 890 -38.66 -8.82 1.22
CA TYR A 890 -39.98 -8.23 0.97
C TYR A 890 -40.37 -8.24 -0.51
N ASP A 891 -39.39 -8.03 -1.38
CA ASP A 891 -39.60 -7.96 -2.83
C ASP A 891 -39.91 -9.36 -3.39
N LEU A 892 -39.13 -10.36 -2.97
CA LEU A 892 -39.40 -11.78 -3.23
C LEU A 892 -40.82 -12.17 -2.79
N ARG A 893 -41.19 -11.79 -1.56
CA ARG A 893 -42.50 -12.10 -0.99
C ARG A 893 -43.67 -11.48 -1.77
N ASN A 894 -43.51 -10.26 -2.27
CA ASN A 894 -44.59 -9.51 -2.89
C ASN A 894 -44.72 -9.74 -4.40
N ARG A 895 -43.63 -10.10 -5.10
CA ARG A 895 -43.60 -10.29 -6.55
C ARG A 895 -43.65 -11.76 -6.99
N THR A 896 -43.64 -12.71 -6.06
CA THR A 896 -43.69 -14.15 -6.36
C THR A 896 -44.69 -14.89 -5.46
N ALA A 897 -45.23 -15.99 -5.95
CA ALA A 897 -45.97 -16.98 -5.19
C ALA A 897 -45.04 -17.96 -4.44
N GLY A 898 -43.79 -18.10 -4.91
CA GLY A 898 -42.74 -18.87 -4.26
C GLY A 898 -41.48 -18.93 -5.12
N THR A 899 -40.36 -19.31 -4.51
CA THR A 899 -39.08 -19.44 -5.21
C THR A 899 -38.30 -20.66 -4.73
N LEU A 900 -37.57 -21.29 -5.64
CA LEU A 900 -36.71 -22.43 -5.34
C LEU A 900 -35.32 -22.22 -5.95
N PHE A 901 -34.32 -22.03 -5.11
CA PHE A 901 -32.93 -21.84 -5.54
C PHE A 901 -32.06 -22.99 -5.07
N ALA A 902 -31.33 -23.64 -5.97
CA ALA A 902 -30.47 -24.77 -5.65
C ALA A 902 -28.99 -24.43 -5.85
N GLY A 903 -28.15 -24.88 -4.92
CA GLY A 903 -26.69 -24.67 -4.95
C GLY A 903 -26.27 -23.22 -5.18
N PRO A 904 -26.77 -22.23 -4.40
CA PRO A 904 -26.47 -20.83 -4.63
C PRO A 904 -24.98 -20.53 -4.45
N PRO A 905 -24.29 -19.92 -5.45
CA PRO A 905 -22.91 -19.48 -5.32
C PRO A 905 -22.67 -18.59 -4.09
N ASN A 906 -21.52 -18.73 -3.43
CA ASN A 906 -21.18 -17.90 -2.27
C ASN A 906 -21.20 -16.38 -2.53
N PHE A 907 -21.11 -15.94 -3.80
CA PHE A 907 -21.16 -14.52 -4.15
C PHE A 907 -22.57 -13.99 -4.42
N ASN A 908 -23.61 -14.84 -4.33
CA ASN A 908 -25.00 -14.43 -4.44
C ASN A 908 -25.35 -13.41 -3.36
N THR A 909 -25.93 -12.28 -3.76
CA THR A 909 -26.11 -11.15 -2.85
C THR A 909 -27.23 -11.42 -1.84
N LEU A 910 -28.38 -11.94 -2.27
CA LEU A 910 -29.48 -12.23 -1.34
C LEU A 910 -29.18 -13.48 -0.51
N PHE A 911 -28.60 -14.52 -1.13
CA PHE A 911 -28.11 -15.67 -0.38
C PHE A 911 -27.17 -15.28 0.76
N ARG A 912 -26.18 -14.41 0.51
CA ARG A 912 -25.28 -13.91 1.57
C ARG A 912 -25.99 -13.01 2.56
N GLU A 913 -26.90 -12.14 2.13
CA GLU A 913 -27.69 -11.33 3.06
C GLU A 913 -28.47 -12.21 4.06
N PHE A 914 -29.08 -13.30 3.59
CA PHE A 914 -29.87 -14.19 4.42
C PHE A 914 -29.00 -15.13 5.29
N SER A 915 -27.91 -15.66 4.74
CA SER A 915 -27.00 -16.56 5.49
C SER A 915 -26.10 -15.80 6.49
N ASP A 916 -25.62 -14.61 6.15
CA ASP A 916 -24.86 -13.75 7.08
C ASP A 916 -25.79 -13.09 8.11
N GLY A 917 -27.05 -12.83 7.72
CA GLY A 917 -28.09 -12.25 8.58
C GLY A 917 -28.89 -13.29 9.36
N ARG A 918 -28.40 -14.53 9.47
CA ARG A 918 -29.06 -15.64 10.17
C ARG A 918 -29.22 -15.38 11.67
N ASP A 919 -30.20 -16.04 12.27
CA ASP A 919 -30.52 -15.96 13.69
C ASP A 919 -29.38 -16.54 14.54
N ALA A 920 -29.14 -15.94 15.70
CA ALA A 920 -28.04 -16.33 16.58
C ALA A 920 -28.16 -17.81 17.00
N GLY A 921 -27.08 -18.56 16.84
CA GLY A 921 -27.02 -19.99 17.16
C GLY A 921 -27.41 -20.93 16.01
N SER A 922 -27.86 -20.41 14.86
CA SER A 922 -28.01 -21.21 13.65
C SER A 922 -26.66 -21.35 12.92
N PRO A 923 -26.27 -22.57 12.48
CA PRO A 923 -25.02 -22.78 11.75
C PRO A 923 -25.11 -22.27 10.30
N GLU A 924 -23.97 -21.91 9.70
CA GLU A 924 -23.89 -21.45 8.29
C GLU A 924 -24.35 -22.54 7.31
N ILE A 925 -24.16 -23.83 7.65
CA ILE A 925 -24.61 -24.96 6.82
C ILE A 925 -26.14 -25.18 6.86
N ARG A 926 -26.83 -24.68 7.89
CA ARG A 926 -28.29 -24.76 8.04
C ARG A 926 -28.83 -23.47 8.67
N PRO A 927 -28.74 -22.34 7.94
CA PRO A 927 -29.05 -21.03 8.50
C PRO A 927 -30.56 -20.89 8.71
N VAL A 928 -30.95 -20.23 9.80
CA VAL A 928 -32.35 -19.84 10.04
C VAL A 928 -32.40 -18.32 9.94
N TYR A 929 -33.18 -17.77 9.01
CA TYR A 929 -33.28 -16.33 8.80
C TYR A 929 -34.64 -15.80 9.28
N LYS A 930 -34.65 -14.92 10.29
CA LYS A 930 -35.87 -14.32 10.84
C LYS A 930 -36.94 -15.37 11.14
N GLU A 931 -36.55 -16.38 11.90
CA GLU A 931 -37.39 -17.50 12.32
C GLU A 931 -37.96 -18.32 11.14
N GLY A 932 -37.32 -18.25 9.96
CA GLY A 932 -37.77 -19.00 8.78
C GLY A 932 -39.16 -18.58 8.27
N ARG A 933 -39.58 -17.33 8.54
CA ARG A 933 -40.93 -16.82 8.22
C ARG A 933 -41.24 -16.77 6.71
N THR A 934 -40.22 -16.56 5.88
CA THR A 934 -40.35 -16.40 4.43
C THR A 934 -39.25 -17.16 3.70
N VAL A 935 -38.01 -17.06 4.16
CA VAL A 935 -36.85 -17.75 3.60
C VAL A 935 -36.47 -18.94 4.49
N ARG A 936 -36.30 -20.12 3.90
CA ARG A 936 -35.78 -21.32 4.59
C ARG A 936 -34.70 -21.99 3.75
N PHE A 937 -33.82 -22.71 4.44
CA PHE A 937 -32.68 -23.42 3.88
C PHE A 937 -32.75 -24.88 4.29
N THR A 938 -32.37 -25.77 3.38
CA THR A 938 -32.30 -27.19 3.70
C THR A 938 -31.30 -27.92 2.81
N ASP A 939 -30.69 -28.95 3.39
CA ASP A 939 -29.89 -29.97 2.71
C ASP A 939 -30.75 -31.16 2.28
N ASP A 940 -31.86 -31.44 2.97
CA ASP A 940 -32.86 -32.43 2.57
C ASP A 940 -34.29 -31.94 2.85
N PRO A 941 -35.09 -31.58 1.82
CA PRO A 941 -36.46 -31.10 2.01
C PRO A 941 -37.45 -32.20 2.45
N ALA A 942 -37.10 -33.48 2.35
CA ALA A 942 -37.92 -34.57 2.87
C ALA A 942 -37.93 -34.61 4.41
N THR A 943 -36.90 -34.06 5.04
CA THR A 943 -36.80 -33.94 6.50
C THR A 943 -37.50 -32.67 7.00
N ARG A 944 -37.74 -32.58 8.32
CA ARG A 944 -38.35 -31.36 8.91
C ARG A 944 -37.37 -30.19 8.81
N MET A 945 -37.61 -29.30 7.85
CA MET A 945 -36.84 -28.06 7.65
C MET A 945 -36.91 -27.13 8.87
N PRO A 946 -35.76 -26.67 9.41
CA PRO A 946 -35.74 -25.69 10.49
C PRO A 946 -36.32 -24.32 10.08
N PRO A 947 -37.06 -23.63 10.97
CA PRO A 947 -37.62 -24.13 12.21
C PRO A 947 -38.86 -25.00 11.93
N ALA A 948 -38.83 -26.22 12.48
CA ALA A 948 -39.83 -27.26 12.20
C ALA A 948 -41.17 -27.01 12.92
N ASP A 949 -41.16 -26.20 13.96
CA ASP A 949 -42.24 -25.87 14.87
C ASP A 949 -43.02 -24.61 14.46
N GLN A 950 -42.53 -23.84 13.49
CA GLN A 950 -43.18 -22.64 13.00
C GLN A 950 -43.91 -22.87 11.67
N PRO A 951 -45.15 -22.35 11.50
CA PRO A 951 -45.85 -22.42 10.23
C PRO A 951 -45.14 -21.57 9.16
N TRP A 952 -45.18 -22.04 7.91
CA TRP A 952 -44.63 -21.33 6.75
C TRP A 952 -45.74 -20.86 5.81
N ASP A 953 -46.37 -19.76 6.19
CA ASP A 953 -47.56 -19.21 5.53
C ASP A 953 -47.20 -18.11 4.50
N GLY A 954 -48.03 -17.99 3.46
CA GLY A 954 -47.78 -17.05 2.35
C GLY A 954 -46.72 -17.54 1.36
N THR A 955 -45.96 -16.60 0.80
CA THR A 955 -44.88 -16.85 -0.18
C THR A 955 -43.70 -17.55 0.47
N ARG A 956 -43.21 -18.62 -0.18
CA ARG A 956 -42.14 -19.48 0.33
C ARG A 956 -40.89 -19.36 -0.54
N VAL A 957 -39.78 -18.97 0.07
CA VAL A 957 -38.47 -18.89 -0.57
C VAL A 957 -37.61 -20.02 -0.02
N LEU A 958 -37.36 -21.05 -0.83
CA LEU A 958 -36.57 -22.21 -0.44
C LEU A 958 -35.19 -22.19 -1.10
N TYR A 959 -34.15 -22.37 -0.30
CA TYR A 959 -32.79 -22.63 -0.75
C TYR A 959 -32.40 -24.09 -0.48
N LEU A 960 -32.04 -24.81 -1.53
CA LEU A 960 -31.47 -26.16 -1.48
C LEU A 960 -29.95 -26.05 -1.51
N MET A 961 -29.27 -26.64 -0.53
CA MET A 961 -27.80 -26.55 -0.44
C MET A 961 -27.23 -27.74 0.33
N HIS A 962 -26.39 -28.53 -0.34
CA HIS A 962 -25.68 -29.61 0.31
C HIS A 962 -24.41 -29.11 1.00
N PRO A 963 -24.08 -29.59 2.22
CA PRO A 963 -22.82 -29.25 2.89
C PRO A 963 -21.59 -29.70 2.08
N SER A 964 -21.69 -30.73 1.23
CA SER A 964 -20.61 -31.13 0.32
C SER A 964 -20.50 -30.30 -0.98
N ASP A 965 -21.39 -29.34 -1.24
CA ASP A 965 -21.41 -28.59 -2.51
C ASP A 965 -20.30 -27.52 -2.59
N PRO A 966 -19.23 -27.73 -3.40
CA PRO A 966 -18.16 -26.74 -3.50
C PRO A 966 -18.63 -25.42 -4.13
N ILE A 967 -19.72 -25.37 -4.89
CA ILE A 967 -20.21 -24.13 -5.52
C ILE A 967 -20.79 -23.18 -4.47
N VAL A 968 -21.47 -23.72 -3.46
CA VAL A 968 -22.05 -22.97 -2.33
C VAL A 968 -20.95 -22.40 -1.43
N TRP A 969 -19.91 -23.19 -1.18
CA TRP A 969 -18.90 -22.87 -0.17
C TRP A 969 -17.64 -22.19 -0.70
N TRP A 970 -17.37 -22.30 -2.01
CA TRP A 970 -16.16 -21.71 -2.59
C TRP A 970 -16.18 -20.18 -2.51
N SER A 971 -15.10 -19.61 -1.99
CA SER A 971 -14.86 -18.17 -2.07
C SER A 971 -13.36 -17.87 -2.12
N PRO A 972 -12.95 -16.72 -2.70
CA PRO A 972 -11.56 -16.26 -2.63
C PRO A 972 -11.06 -16.05 -1.19
N ARG A 973 -11.97 -15.89 -0.21
CA ARG A 973 -11.63 -15.70 1.21
C ARG A 973 -11.02 -16.97 1.81
N LEU A 974 -11.37 -18.16 1.31
CA LEU A 974 -10.81 -19.45 1.75
C LEU A 974 -9.28 -19.50 1.71
N ALA A 975 -8.65 -18.68 0.86
CA ALA A 975 -7.18 -18.65 0.78
C ALA A 975 -6.53 -18.10 2.06
N LEU A 976 -7.20 -17.19 2.78
CA LEU A 976 -6.62 -16.40 3.86
C LEU A 976 -7.47 -16.35 5.13
N SER A 977 -8.72 -16.78 5.08
CA SER A 977 -9.67 -16.72 6.19
C SER A 977 -10.41 -18.04 6.32
N GLU A 978 -10.51 -18.50 7.56
CA GLU A 978 -11.32 -19.66 7.94
C GLU A 978 -12.81 -19.27 7.84
N PRO A 979 -13.63 -20.02 7.10
CA PRO A 979 -15.07 -19.79 7.04
C PRO A 979 -15.79 -20.43 8.23
N GLU A 980 -16.99 -19.94 8.56
CA GLU A 980 -17.75 -20.43 9.72
C GLU A 980 -18.18 -21.89 9.52
N TRP A 981 -18.64 -22.27 8.32
CA TRP A 981 -19.04 -23.64 7.98
C TRP A 981 -17.95 -24.72 8.17
N ILE A 982 -16.66 -24.37 8.16
CA ILE A 982 -15.56 -25.31 8.50
C ILE A 982 -15.32 -25.34 10.02
N SER A 983 -15.47 -24.20 10.70
CA SER A 983 -15.26 -24.10 12.14
C SER A 983 -16.42 -24.68 12.97
N GLU A 984 -17.60 -24.78 12.36
CA GLU A 984 -18.81 -25.38 12.91
C GLU A 984 -18.81 -26.91 12.70
N ARG A 985 -19.80 -27.59 13.25
CA ARG A 985 -19.95 -29.04 13.02
C ARG A 985 -20.24 -29.28 11.53
N PRO A 986 -19.46 -30.13 10.84
CA PRO A 986 -19.69 -30.41 9.43
C PRO A 986 -21.05 -31.07 9.21
N GLY A 987 -21.59 -30.89 8.01
CA GLY A 987 -22.82 -31.55 7.59
C GLY A 987 -22.66 -33.06 7.45
N GLU A 988 -23.77 -33.77 7.31
CA GLU A 988 -23.79 -35.24 7.31
C GLU A 988 -23.04 -35.84 6.11
N ASP A 989 -22.91 -35.07 5.02
CA ASP A 989 -22.19 -35.45 3.80
C ASP A 989 -20.77 -34.86 3.71
N VAL A 990 -20.19 -34.39 4.83
CA VAL A 990 -18.81 -33.88 4.91
C VAL A 990 -18.05 -34.60 6.03
N LEU A 991 -16.81 -35.01 5.75
CA LEU A 991 -15.99 -35.73 6.71
C LEU A 991 -15.63 -34.86 7.92
N GLU A 992 -15.84 -35.35 9.15
CA GLU A 992 -15.50 -34.66 10.40
C GLU A 992 -14.02 -34.26 10.51
N GLY A 993 -13.13 -34.95 9.80
CA GLY A 993 -11.70 -34.66 9.76
C GLY A 993 -11.30 -33.47 8.87
N MET A 994 -12.24 -32.82 8.18
CA MET A 994 -11.97 -31.64 7.37
C MET A 994 -11.61 -30.44 8.24
N VAL A 995 -10.47 -29.81 7.94
CA VAL A 995 -9.98 -28.63 8.65
C VAL A 995 -9.52 -27.56 7.67
N TRP A 996 -9.64 -26.30 8.06
CA TRP A 996 -9.17 -25.20 7.24
C TRP A 996 -7.65 -25.07 7.31
N ILE A 997 -7.02 -25.09 6.13
CA ILE A 997 -5.58 -24.94 5.96
C ILE A 997 -5.35 -23.79 4.96
N PRO A 998 -4.70 -22.69 5.38
CA PRO A 998 -4.44 -21.54 4.52
C PRO A 998 -3.83 -21.94 3.17
N PHE A 999 -4.34 -21.37 2.09
CA PHE A 999 -4.03 -21.69 0.68
C PHE A 999 -4.37 -23.12 0.22
N VAL A 1000 -4.22 -24.14 1.07
CA VAL A 1000 -4.46 -25.55 0.70
C VAL A 1000 -5.96 -25.80 0.51
N THR A 1001 -6.79 -25.45 1.49
CA THR A 1001 -8.25 -25.63 1.41
C THR A 1001 -8.84 -24.87 0.23
N PHE A 1002 -8.35 -23.66 -0.06
CA PHE A 1002 -8.76 -22.91 -1.25
C PHE A 1002 -8.55 -23.71 -2.53
N TRP A 1003 -7.36 -24.29 -2.73
CA TRP A 1003 -7.08 -25.09 -3.93
C TRP A 1003 -7.81 -26.43 -3.95
N GLN A 1004 -8.06 -27.03 -2.79
CA GLN A 1004 -8.85 -28.25 -2.66
C GLN A 1004 -10.30 -28.00 -3.11
N VAL A 1005 -10.98 -27.02 -2.52
CA VAL A 1005 -12.37 -26.68 -2.90
C VAL A 1005 -12.44 -26.15 -4.35
N THR A 1006 -11.43 -25.40 -4.82
CA THR A 1006 -11.36 -24.96 -6.24
C THR A 1006 -11.30 -26.15 -7.20
N ALA A 1007 -10.56 -27.20 -6.83
CA ALA A 1007 -10.41 -28.39 -7.65
C ALA A 1007 -11.67 -29.26 -7.65
N ASP A 1008 -12.52 -29.14 -6.62
CA ASP A 1008 -13.79 -29.86 -6.51
C ASP A 1008 -14.88 -29.24 -7.41
N LEU A 1009 -14.81 -27.94 -7.74
CA LEU A 1009 -15.82 -27.23 -8.56
C LEU A 1009 -16.19 -27.93 -9.89
N PRO A 1010 -15.24 -28.38 -10.74
CA PRO A 1010 -15.57 -28.98 -12.05
C PRO A 1010 -16.21 -30.36 -11.95
N PHE A 1011 -16.15 -31.01 -10.79
CA PHE A 1011 -16.66 -32.35 -10.54
C PHE A 1011 -17.84 -32.34 -9.56
N SER A 1012 -18.37 -31.16 -9.27
CA SER A 1012 -19.46 -30.95 -8.32
C SER A 1012 -20.73 -31.73 -8.66
N THR A 1013 -20.97 -32.03 -9.93
CA THR A 1013 -22.10 -32.84 -10.41
C THR A 1013 -21.75 -34.32 -10.64
N ASN A 1014 -20.48 -34.73 -10.47
CA ASN A 1014 -20.03 -36.11 -10.68
C ASN A 1014 -20.12 -36.92 -9.38
N VAL A 1015 -21.21 -36.75 -8.66
CA VAL A 1015 -21.52 -37.45 -7.40
C VAL A 1015 -22.99 -37.88 -7.41
N PRO A 1016 -23.35 -38.91 -6.63
CA PRO A 1016 -24.73 -39.37 -6.51
C PRO A 1016 -25.68 -38.25 -6.05
N ASP A 1017 -26.96 -38.44 -6.34
CA ASP A 1017 -28.01 -37.51 -5.93
C ASP A 1017 -28.06 -37.34 -4.42
N GLY A 1018 -28.26 -36.10 -3.94
CA GLY A 1018 -28.21 -35.74 -2.52
C GLY A 1018 -26.81 -35.35 -2.02
N HIS A 1019 -25.82 -35.31 -2.91
CA HIS A 1019 -24.46 -34.85 -2.62
C HIS A 1019 -23.98 -33.84 -3.67
N GLY A 1020 -22.97 -33.06 -3.32
CA GLY A 1020 -22.36 -32.05 -4.17
C GLY A 1020 -23.40 -31.13 -4.78
N HIS A 1021 -23.32 -30.93 -6.09
CA HIS A 1021 -24.22 -30.06 -6.85
C HIS A 1021 -25.31 -30.85 -7.60
N THR A 1022 -25.76 -31.98 -7.04
CA THR A 1022 -26.79 -32.85 -7.64
C THR A 1022 -28.05 -32.87 -6.78
N TYR A 1023 -29.09 -32.12 -7.18
CA TYR A 1023 -30.31 -31.83 -6.38
C TYR A 1023 -31.59 -32.54 -6.91
N LYS A 1024 -31.48 -33.59 -7.72
CA LYS A 1024 -32.58 -34.12 -8.55
C LYS A 1024 -33.84 -34.45 -7.74
N ALA A 1025 -33.78 -35.37 -6.78
CA ALA A 1025 -34.97 -35.68 -5.98
C ALA A 1025 -35.35 -34.57 -5.00
N ALA A 1026 -34.39 -33.76 -4.56
CA ALA A 1026 -34.66 -32.61 -3.70
C ALA A 1026 -35.58 -31.60 -4.39
N TYR A 1027 -35.58 -31.52 -5.73
CA TYR A 1027 -36.56 -30.70 -6.46
C TYR A 1027 -38.01 -31.16 -6.27
N VAL A 1028 -38.28 -32.46 -6.16
CA VAL A 1028 -39.64 -32.99 -5.94
C VAL A 1028 -40.19 -32.50 -4.61
N ASP A 1029 -39.45 -32.73 -3.52
CA ASP A 1029 -39.87 -32.33 -2.17
C ASP A 1029 -39.84 -30.80 -1.99
N GLY A 1030 -38.86 -30.15 -2.61
CA GLY A 1030 -38.72 -28.69 -2.61
C GLY A 1030 -39.91 -28.01 -3.28
N TRP A 1031 -40.31 -28.44 -4.47
CA TRP A 1031 -41.48 -27.90 -5.14
C TRP A 1031 -42.78 -28.25 -4.43
N ASN A 1032 -42.93 -29.47 -3.91
CA ASN A 1032 -44.10 -29.83 -3.12
C ASN A 1032 -44.26 -28.89 -1.90
N THR A 1033 -43.16 -28.55 -1.24
CA THR A 1033 -43.14 -27.60 -0.12
C THR A 1033 -43.53 -26.19 -0.55
N VAL A 1034 -42.97 -25.69 -1.66
CA VAL A 1034 -43.18 -24.32 -2.14
C VAL A 1034 -44.59 -24.16 -2.73
N MET A 1035 -45.01 -25.06 -3.61
CA MET A 1035 -46.29 -25.01 -4.34
C MET A 1035 -47.48 -25.43 -3.48
N ARG A 1036 -47.31 -26.41 -2.58
CA ARG A 1036 -48.37 -27.11 -1.83
C ARG A 1036 -49.54 -27.58 -2.71
N PRO A 1037 -49.28 -28.43 -3.72
CA PRO A 1037 -50.34 -29.00 -4.54
C PRO A 1037 -51.31 -29.83 -3.69
N ALA A 1038 -52.60 -29.76 -4.02
CA ALA A 1038 -53.62 -30.52 -3.30
C ALA A 1038 -53.69 -31.98 -3.79
N GLY A 1039 -53.89 -32.91 -2.85
CA GLY A 1039 -54.21 -34.31 -3.15
C GLY A 1039 -53.03 -35.21 -3.47
N LEU A 1040 -51.79 -34.82 -3.14
CA LEU A 1040 -50.61 -35.69 -3.21
C LEU A 1040 -50.27 -36.27 -1.84
N THR A 1041 -49.98 -37.58 -1.82
CA THR A 1041 -49.51 -38.31 -0.64
C THR A 1041 -47.99 -38.44 -0.63
N ALA A 1042 -47.40 -38.83 0.50
CA ALA A 1042 -45.97 -39.10 0.58
C ALA A 1042 -45.52 -40.21 -0.41
N GLN A 1043 -46.37 -41.23 -0.62
CA GLN A 1043 -46.09 -42.31 -1.57
C GLN A 1043 -46.08 -41.81 -3.03
N ASP A 1044 -46.91 -40.83 -3.37
CA ASP A 1044 -46.91 -40.22 -4.70
C ASP A 1044 -45.61 -39.44 -4.93
N LEU A 1045 -45.10 -38.74 -3.90
CA LEU A 1045 -43.82 -38.03 -3.98
C LEU A 1045 -42.65 -38.99 -4.17
N ASP A 1046 -42.64 -40.11 -3.46
CA ASP A 1046 -41.60 -41.13 -3.63
C ASP A 1046 -41.65 -41.76 -5.03
N SER A 1047 -42.85 -42.05 -5.54
CA SER A 1047 -43.04 -42.54 -6.91
C SER A 1047 -42.58 -41.51 -7.96
N LEU A 1048 -42.79 -40.22 -7.70
CA LEU A 1048 -42.31 -39.14 -8.57
C LEU A 1048 -40.78 -39.03 -8.54
N LYS A 1049 -40.13 -39.23 -7.38
CA LYS A 1049 -38.66 -39.27 -7.31
C LYS A 1049 -38.09 -40.38 -8.18
N ASP A 1050 -38.73 -41.55 -8.23
CA ASP A 1050 -38.32 -42.65 -9.10
C ASP A 1050 -38.46 -42.29 -10.60
N ILE A 1051 -39.49 -41.52 -10.97
CA ILE A 1051 -39.66 -41.02 -12.35
C ILE A 1051 -38.58 -39.98 -12.69
N ILE A 1052 -38.26 -39.08 -11.77
CA ILE A 1052 -37.32 -37.97 -11.95
C ILE A 1052 -35.85 -38.40 -11.84
N ARG A 1053 -35.57 -39.53 -11.18
CA ARG A 1053 -34.25 -40.15 -11.06
C ARG A 1053 -34.07 -41.35 -12.01
N PRO A 1054 -34.15 -41.22 -13.35
CA PRO A 1054 -33.69 -42.33 -14.16
C PRO A 1054 -32.17 -42.48 -13.99
N ASP A 1055 -31.76 -43.72 -13.70
CA ASP A 1055 -30.38 -44.18 -13.46
C ASP A 1055 -29.35 -43.67 -14.49
#